data_AF-A0A2N1DH98-F1
#
_entry.id   AF-A0A2N1DH98-F1
#
_cell.length_a   1.000
_cell.length_b   1.000
_cell.length_c   1.000
_cell.angle_alpha   90.00
_cell.angle_beta   90.00
_cell.angle_gamma   90.00
#
_symmetry.space_group_name_H-M   'P 1'
#
loop_
_entity.id
_entity.type
_entity.pdbx_description
1 polymer ?
#
loop_
_entity_poly.entity_id
_entity_poly.type
_entity_poly.pdbx_seq_one_letter_code
_entity_poly.pdbx_strand_id
1 'polypeptide(L)'
;MPTLQHNKGIKMSIYNISMSGLRSAIFVGFLLLFNTQAHAYGWSIVNDEPIPIQITLGKWNNCYVNSDGKGASGVTAIIPAGESYEFRFSHINQTGVSDVLGCDDIWGKFAVTFSPAPSLGTVTFNKIGFEFHPDHAKGNLMGSEYPNPFPGTLTQDGIEYTFTTAAGFVKSEAVGRWVSVLSGGTSDASVTLKSSFNVGGSDTTTVSSQTRQEISATLEAGISYGAGNLGGSVTSTNETINTNVSEIAKNYENASERSCDQVVDRETYDYNEMYQWQVGVTGQASATIATCTIACTKLGEPTFEPGSKEQVQSCQIKKYTDTDNDGAPDVCEAECQSFGLSEDYDDDNDGIADWDDKYPLIALIDIGEYVDTDKDGAPDECDNKCEFFGMKADTDDDNDGIADVNDAFPLFALGDLTDTNNDGRPDECDAACVSLGMTADTDDDSDGIADADDAYPLDPDKWLYEIVKVVTTDDRGTGSLREMLNTYPPGTTIIFDPSLSGATIVLDSGLVAEGEIIDASNLANGLTIDGNGNGPVFSTDGDVTFNSLTITGGSGEIGGGIDNSGNLTLLNSTLHDNSAVYGGGAIFNGGELKVVNSTFYNNRSLGYGGFGGAIYNNAGNLTLVNSTIVGNEGKFGGGIYHELGSPWFISLENTIVAGNTADVGADIYVYDENKIIKTSGHNLIGDNSSVASWFAEGELVGSAANPMDPMLGDFGDNAGPTYTMLPLTGSPLINSGISQENTPSVDQRGLLRISGLFIDIGAVELQQQGSDDNDSDGIADAIDPDDDNDSVLDNNDAYPLIAIGDYVDTDNDGAPDLCNAACISLGMAADTDDDNDGVLDVDDAYPLDVTQSKNTTQQKVKNDVDGDGNSDLLWRSEAKGWNFLWSMDGVKTKQAKPINVVQDDGWLMAGQGDYDADGHSDILWRNTLTGLNFIYLMDGLNIKAKQVLNYVDAPQWELRGSGDFNGDGKGDVLWRNVDRGDTWFYMMDGLSIGTNQPSLWVTDLNYKIAAIGDINGDGTDDVIWRNQVTGVNYIWIMQDGQIADRYTLNAIDADWTIAGAGDLDGDGTDDIILRNQVDGRNWAYLMEDGQIKTSELINTVGMGWQIADMGDYDGDGKADLLWRNESTARNIVHLMDGLTIKDKGVLRPTDNTWQLAK
;
A
#
# COMPACT_ATOMS: atom_id res chain seq x y z
N MET A 1 -45.78 -26.15 8.58
CA MET A 1 -47.19 -26.16 8.06
C MET A 1 -48.03 -25.20 8.90
N PRO A 2 -49.12 -24.56 8.38
CA PRO A 2 -49.69 -24.68 7.03
C PRO A 2 -49.99 -23.34 6.27
N THR A 3 -49.73 -23.37 4.96
CA THR A 3 -50.49 -22.77 3.82
C THR A 3 -51.49 -21.61 4.00
N LEU A 4 -51.48 -20.66 3.06
CA LEU A 4 -52.67 -20.30 2.27
C LEU A 4 -52.34 -19.61 0.92
N GLN A 5 -53.21 -19.80 -0.09
CA GLN A 5 -53.03 -19.38 -1.49
C GLN A 5 -53.91 -18.18 -1.89
N HIS A 6 -53.55 -17.59 -3.04
CA HIS A 6 -54.42 -17.13 -4.15
C HIS A 6 -54.82 -15.64 -4.31
N ASN A 7 -54.18 -15.03 -5.33
CA ASN A 7 -54.78 -14.44 -6.54
C ASN A 7 -55.75 -13.24 -6.46
N LYS A 8 -55.24 -12.09 -6.95
CA LYS A 8 -55.82 -11.14 -7.93
C LYS A 8 -57.21 -10.53 -7.66
N GLY A 9 -57.24 -9.20 -7.50
CA GLY A 9 -58.17 -8.38 -8.31
C GLY A 9 -58.64 -7.00 -7.80
N ILE A 10 -58.09 -5.94 -8.42
CA ILE A 10 -58.78 -4.69 -8.83
C ILE A 10 -59.00 -3.54 -7.81
N LYS A 11 -58.24 -2.46 -8.06
CA LYS A 11 -58.52 -0.99 -7.99
C LYS A 11 -59.30 -0.38 -6.80
N MET A 12 -58.68 0.67 -6.25
CA MET A 12 -59.31 1.99 -6.09
C MET A 12 -58.31 3.11 -6.46
N SER A 13 -58.81 4.33 -6.68
CA SER A 13 -58.06 5.49 -7.17
C SER A 13 -58.42 6.75 -6.38
N ILE A 14 -57.49 7.72 -6.28
CA ILE A 14 -57.64 9.19 -6.13
C ILE A 14 -56.20 9.73 -5.91
N TYR A 15 -55.57 10.46 -6.83
CA TYR A 15 -55.74 11.85 -7.32
C TYR A 15 -54.96 12.93 -6.52
N ASN A 16 -53.86 13.38 -7.14
CA ASN A 16 -53.09 14.65 -7.04
C ASN A 16 -53.10 15.49 -5.74
N ILE A 17 -51.89 15.87 -5.30
CA ILE A 17 -51.42 17.28 -5.30
C ILE A 17 -49.91 17.31 -5.58
N SER A 18 -49.44 18.45 -6.09
CA SER A 18 -48.07 18.73 -6.56
C SER A 18 -47.13 19.10 -5.42
N MET A 19 -45.88 18.61 -5.46
CA MET A 19 -44.72 19.38 -5.00
C MET A 19 -43.43 18.99 -5.75
N SER A 20 -42.50 19.93 -5.78
CA SER A 20 -41.19 19.90 -6.43
C SER A 20 -40.11 19.35 -5.50
N GLY A 21 -38.99 18.90 -6.07
CA GLY A 21 -37.81 18.46 -5.33
C GLY A 21 -37.59 16.94 -5.38
N LEU A 22 -36.32 16.56 -5.53
CA LEU A 22 -35.74 15.21 -5.44
C LEU A 22 -36.23 14.15 -6.46
N ARG A 23 -35.27 13.64 -7.23
CA ARG A 23 -35.37 12.43 -8.05
C ARG A 23 -34.34 11.42 -7.58
N SER A 24 -34.77 10.46 -6.75
CA SER A 24 -34.06 9.19 -6.58
C SER A 24 -34.97 8.09 -7.13
N ALA A 25 -34.48 7.33 -8.11
CA ALA A 25 -35.29 6.37 -8.85
C ALA A 25 -34.50 5.11 -9.23
N ILE A 26 -34.67 4.08 -8.40
CA ILE A 26 -34.47 2.67 -8.76
C ILE A 26 -35.24 2.38 -10.07
N PHE A 27 -34.66 1.63 -11.03
CA PHE A 27 -35.27 0.43 -11.65
C PHE A 27 -34.46 -0.20 -12.82
N VAL A 28 -34.13 -1.48 -12.65
CA VAL A 28 -34.14 -2.61 -13.61
C VAL A 28 -34.40 -2.30 -15.11
N GLY A 29 -33.49 -2.75 -15.99
CA GLY A 29 -33.88 -3.74 -17.02
C GLY A 29 -33.49 -3.56 -18.49
N PHE A 30 -33.18 -4.70 -19.11
CA PHE A 30 -33.37 -5.10 -20.52
C PHE A 30 -32.68 -4.32 -21.67
N LEU A 31 -31.93 -5.11 -22.46
CA LEU A 31 -31.48 -4.81 -23.81
C LEU A 31 -32.64 -4.42 -24.75
N LEU A 32 -32.60 -3.20 -25.32
CA LEU A 32 -33.37 -2.83 -26.51
C LEU A 32 -32.63 -1.78 -27.35
N LEU A 33 -32.32 -2.14 -28.61
CA LEU A 33 -31.75 -1.25 -29.62
C LEU A 33 -32.69 -0.07 -29.94
N PHE A 34 -32.19 1.18 -29.97
CA PHE A 34 -32.16 2.05 -31.17
C PHE A 34 -31.72 3.51 -30.88
N ASN A 35 -30.72 3.97 -31.65
CA ASN A 35 -30.49 5.34 -32.16
C ASN A 35 -30.44 6.59 -31.24
N THR A 36 -29.21 7.11 -31.12
CA THR A 36 -28.81 8.53 -31.32
C THR A 36 -29.49 9.65 -30.51
N GLN A 37 -28.74 10.25 -29.58
CA GLN A 37 -28.18 11.60 -29.75
C GLN A 37 -27.09 11.87 -28.70
N ALA A 38 -26.03 12.59 -29.08
CA ALA A 38 -24.88 12.83 -28.22
C ALA A 38 -25.02 14.14 -27.42
N HIS A 39 -24.68 14.11 -26.14
CA HIS A 39 -24.20 15.26 -25.39
C HIS A 39 -23.15 14.76 -24.38
N ALA A 40 -22.02 15.47 -24.31
CA ALA A 40 -20.90 15.11 -23.44
C ALA A 40 -21.08 15.69 -22.03
N TYR A 41 -20.73 14.91 -21.02
CA TYR A 41 -20.38 15.38 -19.69
C TYR A 41 -18.98 14.85 -19.39
N GLY A 42 -18.08 15.76 -19.00
CA GLY A 42 -16.71 15.41 -18.61
C GLY A 42 -16.68 15.02 -17.14
N TRP A 43 -15.79 14.09 -16.80
CA TRP A 43 -15.54 13.64 -15.44
C TRP A 43 -14.30 14.38 -14.92
N SER A 44 -14.29 14.65 -13.61
CA SER A 44 -13.17 15.26 -12.90
C SER A 44 -12.81 14.32 -11.76
N ILE A 45 -11.53 13.96 -11.66
CA ILE A 45 -10.94 13.20 -10.55
C ILE A 45 -9.73 14.02 -10.10
N VAL A 46 -9.50 14.11 -8.79
CA VAL A 46 -8.50 14.96 -8.15
C VAL A 46 -7.86 14.16 -7.01
N ASN A 47 -6.57 14.38 -6.74
CA ASN A 47 -5.69 13.72 -5.76
C ASN A 47 -5.28 12.26 -6.10
N ASP A 48 -4.18 11.72 -5.53
CA ASP A 48 -2.81 12.26 -5.43
C ASP A 48 -1.84 11.07 -5.20
N GLU A 49 -1.23 10.54 -6.27
CA GLU A 49 -0.03 9.64 -6.37
C GLU A 49 0.11 9.25 -7.87
N PRO A 50 1.25 8.73 -8.38
CA PRO A 50 1.59 8.80 -9.80
C PRO A 50 1.04 7.64 -10.66
N ILE A 51 -0.28 7.64 -10.89
CA ILE A 51 -0.96 6.65 -11.75
C ILE A 51 -0.45 6.72 -13.22
N PRO A 52 -0.04 5.59 -13.84
CA PRO A 52 0.24 5.53 -15.26
C PRO A 52 -1.06 5.52 -16.09
N ILE A 53 -1.55 6.70 -16.47
CA ILE A 53 -2.84 6.87 -17.16
C ILE A 53 -2.87 6.06 -18.48
N GLN A 54 -3.70 5.00 -18.50
CA GLN A 54 -4.08 4.22 -19.68
C GLN A 54 -5.39 4.75 -20.27
N ILE A 55 -5.35 5.30 -21.48
CA ILE A 55 -6.56 5.81 -22.16
C ILE A 55 -7.08 4.76 -23.14
N THR A 56 -8.02 3.92 -22.69
CA THR A 56 -8.70 2.93 -23.54
C THR A 56 -9.83 3.56 -24.35
N LEU A 57 -9.67 3.61 -25.68
CA LEU A 57 -10.69 4.15 -26.59
C LEU A 57 -11.71 3.08 -27.00
N GLY A 58 -12.95 3.21 -26.52
CA GLY A 58 -14.05 2.28 -26.85
C GLY A 58 -14.39 2.16 -28.35
N LYS A 59 -15.00 1.04 -28.75
CA LYS A 59 -15.31 0.71 -30.17
C LYS A 59 -16.19 1.75 -30.87
N TRP A 60 -15.66 2.42 -31.90
CA TRP A 60 -16.41 3.35 -32.76
C TRP A 60 -17.15 2.65 -33.91
N ASN A 61 -18.45 2.42 -33.73
CA ASN A 61 -19.37 2.04 -34.82
C ASN A 61 -20.26 3.23 -35.22
N ASN A 62 -19.75 4.19 -36.01
CA ASN A 62 -20.55 5.06 -36.90
C ASN A 62 -19.69 6.00 -37.76
N CYS A 63 -19.57 5.71 -39.06
CA CYS A 63 -18.94 6.62 -40.03
C CYS A 63 -19.92 7.71 -40.49
N TYR A 64 -20.00 8.82 -39.77
CA TYR A 64 -20.70 10.04 -40.21
C TYR A 64 -19.73 11.15 -40.61
N VAL A 65 -19.64 11.42 -41.92
CA VAL A 65 -18.84 12.51 -42.47
C VAL A 65 -19.66 13.80 -42.50
N ASN A 66 -19.35 14.75 -41.61
CA ASN A 66 -19.79 16.14 -41.74
C ASN A 66 -18.88 16.91 -42.70
N SER A 67 -19.46 17.87 -43.43
CA SER A 67 -18.93 18.46 -44.68
C SER A 67 -17.74 19.42 -44.54
N ASP A 68 -17.12 19.48 -43.38
CA ASP A 68 -16.10 20.45 -42.97
C ASP A 68 -14.81 19.83 -42.40
N GLY A 69 -14.71 18.49 -42.37
CA GLY A 69 -13.43 17.77 -42.30
C GLY A 69 -12.60 17.99 -41.02
N LYS A 70 -13.25 18.33 -39.91
CA LYS A 70 -12.64 18.58 -38.60
C LYS A 70 -13.39 17.86 -37.47
N GLY A 71 -13.31 16.54 -37.45
CA GLY A 71 -13.50 15.79 -36.21
C GLY A 71 -12.18 15.83 -35.42
N ALA A 72 -12.18 16.48 -34.27
CA ALA A 72 -11.09 16.44 -33.30
C ALA A 72 -11.70 16.19 -31.93
N SER A 73 -11.62 14.94 -31.46
CA SER A 73 -11.88 14.60 -30.07
C SER A 73 -10.57 14.79 -29.31
N GLY A 74 -10.50 15.84 -28.50
CA GLY A 74 -9.40 16.04 -27.57
C GLY A 74 -9.73 15.37 -26.24
N VAL A 75 -8.71 14.80 -25.58
CA VAL A 75 -8.76 14.50 -24.15
C VAL A 75 -8.12 15.68 -23.44
N THR A 76 -8.79 16.21 -22.43
CA THR A 76 -8.28 17.24 -21.52
C THR A 76 -8.04 16.56 -20.18
N ALA A 77 -6.81 16.61 -19.69
CA ALA A 77 -6.48 16.20 -18.32
C ALA A 77 -6.01 17.45 -17.55
N ILE A 78 -6.56 17.62 -16.34
CA ILE A 78 -6.06 18.57 -15.35
C ILE A 78 -5.08 17.79 -14.49
N ILE A 79 -3.94 18.38 -14.15
CA ILE A 79 -2.84 17.69 -13.45
C ILE A 79 -2.40 18.57 -12.26
N PRO A 80 -2.42 18.07 -11.01
CA PRO A 80 -1.85 18.74 -9.85
C PRO A 80 -0.35 19.02 -9.99
N ALA A 81 0.18 19.95 -9.19
CA ALA A 81 1.58 20.37 -9.28
C ALA A 81 2.40 19.84 -8.10
N GLY A 82 3.22 18.82 -8.35
CA GLY A 82 4.14 18.23 -7.35
C GLY A 82 4.87 16.99 -7.85
N GLU A 83 4.23 16.22 -8.74
CA GLU A 83 4.58 14.83 -9.03
C GLU A 83 5.20 14.59 -10.43
N SER A 84 5.51 13.31 -10.72
CA SER A 84 6.08 12.83 -11.98
C SER A 84 5.18 11.80 -12.68
N TYR A 85 4.66 12.13 -13.86
CA TYR A 85 3.64 11.32 -14.56
C TYR A 85 4.20 10.51 -15.76
N GLU A 86 3.70 9.28 -15.98
CA GLU A 86 3.93 8.45 -17.18
C GLU A 86 2.59 8.20 -17.92
N PHE A 87 2.55 8.39 -19.24
CA PHE A 87 1.34 8.16 -20.05
C PHE A 87 1.54 6.97 -20.99
N ARG A 88 0.54 6.06 -21.07
CA ARG A 88 0.53 4.90 -21.98
C ARG A 88 -0.75 4.83 -22.80
N PHE A 89 -0.63 4.44 -24.07
CA PHE A 89 -1.75 4.31 -25.00
C PHE A 89 -1.81 2.89 -25.57
N SER A 90 -2.89 2.16 -25.31
CA SER A 90 -3.16 0.82 -25.82
C SER A 90 -4.14 0.82 -27.01
N HIS A 91 -4.28 -0.30 -27.71
CA HIS A 91 -4.88 -0.36 -29.06
C HIS A 91 -6.40 -0.61 -29.09
N ILE A 92 -7.09 -0.13 -30.14
CA ILE A 92 -8.51 -0.41 -30.37
C ILE A 92 -8.66 -1.68 -31.22
N ASN A 93 -9.24 -2.73 -30.67
CA ASN A 93 -9.39 -4.02 -31.35
C ASN A 93 -10.48 -3.97 -32.47
N GLN A 94 -10.09 -4.08 -33.74
CA GLN A 94 -11.01 -4.25 -34.88
C GLN A 94 -11.23 -5.73 -35.23
N THR A 95 -12.29 -6.32 -34.71
CA THR A 95 -12.74 -7.68 -35.08
C THR A 95 -14.03 -7.63 -35.92
N GLY A 96 -13.95 -7.99 -37.19
CA GLY A 96 -15.05 -8.59 -37.96
C GLY A 96 -16.13 -7.67 -38.55
N VAL A 97 -15.87 -7.07 -39.72
CA VAL A 97 -16.93 -6.82 -40.74
C VAL A 97 -16.38 -7.13 -42.14
N SER A 98 -17.03 -8.06 -42.86
CA SER A 98 -16.73 -8.37 -44.25
C SER A 98 -17.39 -7.39 -45.23
N ASP A 99 -16.63 -6.89 -46.21
CA ASP A 99 -17.09 -6.35 -47.50
C ASP A 99 -18.37 -5.48 -47.53
N VAL A 100 -18.32 -4.26 -46.95
CA VAL A 100 -19.26 -3.18 -47.34
C VAL A 100 -18.55 -1.82 -47.49
N LEU A 101 -18.11 -1.53 -48.72
CA LEU A 101 -17.93 -0.19 -49.33
C LEU A 101 -17.54 1.00 -48.41
N GLY A 102 -16.23 1.26 -48.30
CA GLY A 102 -15.69 2.63 -48.39
C GLY A 102 -15.21 3.32 -47.12
N CYS A 103 -14.21 2.75 -46.43
CA CYS A 103 -13.40 3.43 -45.41
C CYS A 103 -11.92 3.00 -45.47
N ASP A 104 -11.25 3.26 -46.60
CA ASP A 104 -9.79 3.14 -46.71
C ASP A 104 -9.12 4.52 -46.47
N ASP A 105 -7.97 4.54 -45.79
CA ASP A 105 -7.09 5.69 -45.55
C ASP A 105 -7.68 6.93 -44.82
N ILE A 106 -8.00 6.80 -43.52
CA ILE A 106 -8.17 7.97 -42.63
C ILE A 106 -7.20 7.89 -41.45
N TRP A 107 -6.17 8.76 -41.50
CA TRP A 107 -5.22 8.95 -40.40
C TRP A 107 -5.87 9.81 -39.31
N GLY A 108 -6.19 9.19 -38.16
CA GLY A 108 -6.71 9.91 -36.99
C GLY A 108 -5.70 10.94 -36.47
N LYS A 109 -6.19 12.15 -36.13
CA LYS A 109 -5.41 13.16 -35.43
C LYS A 109 -5.83 13.18 -33.96
N PHE A 110 -4.89 12.88 -33.07
CA PHE A 110 -5.05 13.07 -31.64
C PHE A 110 -4.39 14.39 -31.23
N ALA A 111 -5.00 15.09 -30.26
CA ALA A 111 -4.44 16.27 -29.63
C ALA A 111 -4.67 16.15 -28.12
N VAL A 112 -3.59 16.16 -27.36
CA VAL A 112 -3.61 16.19 -25.89
C VAL A 112 -3.39 17.64 -25.46
N THR A 113 -4.23 18.13 -24.57
CA THR A 113 -4.14 19.51 -24.05
C THR A 113 -4.00 19.47 -22.54
N PHE A 114 -2.90 20.04 -22.04
CA PHE A 114 -2.62 20.17 -20.61
C PHE A 114 -2.93 21.61 -20.17
N SER A 115 -3.58 21.77 -19.03
CA SER A 115 -3.87 23.07 -18.42
C SER A 115 -3.52 23.02 -16.94
N PRO A 116 -2.51 23.77 -16.46
CA PRO A 116 -2.12 23.76 -15.06
C PRO A 116 -3.16 24.48 -14.18
N ALA A 117 -3.40 23.96 -12.98
CA ALA A 117 -4.16 24.64 -11.94
C ALA A 117 -3.34 25.81 -11.36
N PRO A 118 -3.99 26.88 -10.83
CA PRO A 118 -3.30 28.09 -10.38
C PRO A 118 -2.76 27.98 -8.94
N SER A 119 -1.79 27.11 -8.70
CA SER A 119 -1.01 27.07 -7.45
C SER A 119 0.49 26.83 -7.72
N LEU A 120 1.35 27.26 -6.78
CA LEU A 120 2.79 27.44 -6.98
C LEU A 120 3.60 26.13 -6.86
N GLY A 121 3.49 25.23 -7.86
CA GLY A 121 4.28 24.00 -7.95
C GLY A 121 5.04 23.83 -9.28
N THR A 122 6.03 22.93 -9.31
CA THR A 122 6.83 22.61 -10.51
C THR A 122 6.42 21.25 -11.07
N VAL A 123 5.99 21.18 -12.34
CA VAL A 123 5.62 19.91 -13.00
C VAL A 123 6.81 19.32 -13.76
N THR A 124 7.11 18.04 -13.52
CA THR A 124 8.22 17.32 -14.19
C THR A 124 7.72 16.11 -14.97
N PHE A 125 8.12 15.97 -16.24
CA PHE A 125 7.73 14.84 -17.09
C PHE A 125 8.91 13.89 -17.31
N ASN A 126 8.83 12.67 -16.80
CA ASN A 126 9.94 11.72 -16.86
C ASN A 126 9.90 10.83 -18.12
N LYS A 127 8.72 10.54 -18.70
CA LYS A 127 8.60 9.63 -19.86
C LYS A 127 7.28 9.79 -20.62
N ILE A 128 7.33 9.72 -21.95
CA ILE A 128 6.17 9.54 -22.83
C ILE A 128 6.49 8.39 -23.79
N GLY A 129 5.73 7.29 -23.70
CA GLY A 129 5.94 6.09 -24.49
C GLY A 129 4.82 5.86 -25.51
N PHE A 130 5.19 5.38 -26.71
CA PHE A 130 4.26 4.79 -27.66
C PHE A 130 4.74 3.38 -27.96
N GLU A 131 4.00 2.37 -27.52
CA GLU A 131 4.26 0.98 -27.90
C GLU A 131 3.50 0.62 -29.17
N PHE A 132 4.20 0.03 -30.14
CA PHE A 132 3.61 -0.53 -31.34
C PHE A 132 4.03 -2.00 -31.43
N HIS A 133 3.06 -2.92 -31.37
CA HIS A 133 3.34 -4.35 -31.49
C HIS A 133 3.91 -4.68 -32.89
N PRO A 134 4.96 -5.50 -33.01
CA PRO A 134 5.73 -5.65 -34.25
C PRO A 134 5.12 -6.59 -35.30
N ASP A 135 3.80 -6.56 -35.50
CA ASP A 135 3.11 -7.38 -36.52
C ASP A 135 2.42 -6.54 -37.59
N HIS A 136 3.22 -6.07 -38.56
CA HIS A 136 2.80 -5.93 -39.98
C HIS A 136 4.00 -5.58 -40.89
N ALA A 137 5.07 -6.38 -40.85
CA ALA A 137 6.23 -6.22 -41.73
C ALA A 137 5.96 -6.65 -43.19
N LYS A 138 5.19 -5.85 -43.95
CA LYS A 138 5.02 -5.99 -45.42
C LYS A 138 5.21 -4.67 -46.17
N GLY A 139 6.41 -4.11 -46.09
CA GLY A 139 6.86 -2.98 -46.92
C GLY A 139 8.38 -2.75 -46.82
N ASN A 140 9.07 -2.61 -47.96
CA ASN A 140 10.54 -2.49 -48.00
C ASN A 140 11.06 -1.21 -47.30
N LEU A 141 12.05 -1.37 -46.41
CA LEU A 141 12.88 -0.28 -45.91
C LEU A 141 14.19 -0.16 -46.73
N MET A 142 14.45 1.03 -47.28
CA MET A 142 15.80 1.48 -47.67
C MET A 142 16.14 2.72 -46.84
N GLY A 143 17.29 2.71 -46.17
CA GLY A 143 17.64 3.70 -45.14
C GLY A 143 18.45 4.92 -45.62
N SER A 144 18.77 5.82 -44.67
CA SER A 144 19.95 6.73 -44.67
C SER A 144 20.13 7.35 -43.25
N GLU A 145 21.12 8.22 -43.04
CA GLU A 145 21.84 8.40 -41.76
C GLU A 145 21.59 9.73 -40.98
N TYR A 146 21.95 9.75 -39.68
CA TYR A 146 22.19 10.91 -38.75
C TYR A 146 20.99 11.71 -38.16
N PRO A 147 21.15 12.38 -36.99
CA PRO A 147 21.79 11.97 -35.73
C PRO A 147 20.88 12.22 -34.47
N ASN A 148 21.27 11.69 -33.30
CA ASN A 148 20.52 11.75 -32.02
C ASN A 148 20.19 13.18 -31.49
N PRO A 149 19.10 13.34 -30.72
CA PRO A 149 18.86 14.52 -29.89
C PRO A 149 19.77 14.54 -28.64
N PHE A 150 20.05 15.74 -28.13
CA PHE A 150 20.83 16.00 -26.91
C PHE A 150 19.95 16.70 -25.84
N PRO A 151 20.28 16.57 -24.53
CA PRO A 151 19.57 17.23 -23.44
C PRO A 151 19.60 18.76 -23.52
N GLY A 152 18.66 19.43 -22.86
CA GLY A 152 18.55 20.88 -22.81
C GLY A 152 17.63 21.37 -21.69
N THR A 153 17.58 22.70 -21.50
CA THR A 153 16.73 23.38 -20.52
C THR A 153 15.74 24.35 -21.16
N LEU A 154 14.57 24.51 -20.53
CA LEU A 154 13.57 25.54 -20.83
C LEU A 154 13.38 26.41 -19.58
N THR A 155 13.11 27.71 -19.73
CA THR A 155 12.77 28.59 -18.60
C THR A 155 11.47 29.31 -18.87
N GLN A 156 10.52 29.23 -17.92
CA GLN A 156 9.28 30.00 -17.94
C GLN A 156 8.98 30.48 -16.51
N ASP A 157 8.56 31.74 -16.39
CA ASP A 157 8.21 32.42 -15.13
C ASP A 157 9.26 32.30 -13.99
N GLY A 158 10.53 32.15 -14.38
CA GLY A 158 11.70 32.08 -13.49
C GLY A 158 12.16 30.66 -13.13
N ILE A 159 11.41 29.62 -13.52
CA ILE A 159 11.70 28.22 -13.21
C ILE A 159 12.41 27.54 -14.40
N GLU A 160 13.53 26.85 -14.15
CA GLU A 160 14.28 26.05 -15.15
C GLU A 160 13.85 24.58 -15.15
N TYR A 161 13.40 24.10 -16.30
CA TYR A 161 13.03 22.70 -16.56
C TYR A 161 14.17 22.01 -17.33
N THR A 162 14.68 20.88 -16.83
CA THR A 162 15.85 20.18 -17.40
C THR A 162 15.47 18.79 -17.92
N PHE A 163 15.81 18.49 -19.17
CA PHE A 163 15.57 17.17 -19.77
C PHE A 163 16.86 16.34 -19.84
N THR A 164 16.82 15.08 -19.41
CA THR A 164 17.94 14.12 -19.53
C THR A 164 17.47 12.79 -20.12
N THR A 165 18.40 12.00 -20.67
CA THR A 165 18.09 10.69 -21.30
C THR A 165 18.82 9.56 -20.58
N ALA A 166 18.08 8.64 -19.96
CA ALA A 166 18.60 7.38 -19.45
C ALA A 166 18.73 6.33 -20.57
N ALA A 167 19.64 5.36 -20.41
CA ALA A 167 20.00 4.41 -21.46
C ALA A 167 19.42 3.00 -21.22
N GLY A 168 18.58 2.52 -22.13
CA GLY A 168 18.05 1.15 -22.14
C GLY A 168 17.06 0.95 -23.29
N PHE A 169 17.11 -0.22 -23.93
CA PHE A 169 16.27 -0.67 -25.06
C PHE A 169 16.47 -0.01 -26.45
N VAL A 170 16.03 -0.75 -27.48
CA VAL A 170 16.60 -0.75 -28.83
C VAL A 170 15.53 -0.50 -29.91
N LYS A 171 15.72 0.57 -30.69
CA LYS A 171 15.14 0.85 -32.03
C LYS A 171 13.66 0.50 -32.29
N SER A 172 12.82 1.53 -32.28
CA SER A 172 11.80 1.74 -33.31
C SER A 172 11.65 3.23 -33.62
N GLU A 173 11.64 3.61 -34.90
CA GLU A 173 11.57 5.01 -35.33
C GLU A 173 10.11 5.49 -35.45
N ALA A 174 9.77 6.61 -34.82
CA ALA A 174 8.52 7.35 -35.08
C ALA A 174 8.80 8.86 -35.13
N VAL A 175 8.35 9.53 -36.19
CA VAL A 175 8.53 10.97 -36.40
C VAL A 175 7.24 11.72 -36.08
N GLY A 176 7.22 12.42 -34.95
CA GLY A 176 6.14 13.32 -34.54
C GLY A 176 6.64 14.75 -34.32
N ARG A 177 6.24 15.68 -35.19
CA ARG A 177 6.21 17.12 -34.86
C ARG A 177 4.80 17.48 -34.37
N TRP A 178 4.65 18.69 -33.83
CA TRP A 178 3.39 19.35 -33.39
C TRP A 178 2.93 19.05 -31.95
N VAL A 179 3.54 19.77 -30.99
CA VAL A 179 2.83 20.20 -29.77
C VAL A 179 2.34 21.63 -30.03
N SER A 180 1.08 21.94 -29.70
CA SER A 180 0.52 23.29 -29.79
C SER A 180 -0.19 23.66 -28.49
N VAL A 181 0.41 24.57 -27.72
CA VAL A 181 -0.21 25.16 -26.54
C VAL A 181 -1.08 26.34 -27.00
N LEU A 182 -2.35 26.37 -26.58
CA LEU A 182 -3.28 27.47 -26.85
C LEU A 182 -3.71 28.09 -25.51
N SER A 183 -3.29 29.33 -25.26
CA SER A 183 -3.67 30.10 -24.08
C SER A 183 -5.10 30.64 -24.21
N GLY A 184 -6.03 30.17 -23.38
CA GLY A 184 -7.36 30.76 -23.25
C GLY A 184 -7.42 31.84 -22.18
N GLY A 185 -7.41 33.12 -22.58
CA GLY A 185 -7.84 34.32 -21.80
C GLY A 185 -7.28 34.53 -20.37
N THR A 186 -6.64 35.65 -20.01
CA THR A 186 -6.59 36.98 -20.64
C THR A 186 -5.27 37.72 -20.37
N SER A 187 -4.65 38.22 -21.45
CA SER A 187 -3.55 39.22 -21.52
C SER A 187 -2.19 38.91 -20.85
N ASP A 188 -1.14 39.09 -21.65
CA ASP A 188 0.28 39.33 -21.28
C ASP A 188 1.15 38.15 -20.81
N ALA A 189 1.43 37.21 -21.73
CA ALA A 189 2.67 36.42 -21.72
C ALA A 189 3.23 36.26 -23.15
N SER A 190 4.55 36.38 -23.34
CA SER A 190 5.20 36.26 -24.67
C SER A 190 6.46 35.37 -24.63
N VAL A 191 6.40 34.23 -25.32
CA VAL A 191 7.48 33.22 -25.34
C VAL A 191 8.65 33.66 -26.23
N THR A 192 9.88 33.61 -25.71
CA THR A 192 11.11 33.93 -26.47
C THR A 192 12.11 32.77 -26.44
N LEU A 193 12.29 32.07 -27.56
CA LEU A 193 13.30 31.01 -27.70
C LEU A 193 14.71 31.60 -27.93
N LYS A 194 15.68 31.22 -27.09
CA LYS A 194 17.12 31.46 -27.32
C LYS A 194 17.87 30.14 -27.50
N SER A 195 18.40 29.89 -28.70
CA SER A 195 19.44 28.89 -28.93
C SER A 195 20.77 29.58 -29.22
N SER A 196 21.76 29.37 -28.35
CA SER A 196 23.11 29.93 -28.51
C SER A 196 24.08 28.86 -29.01
N PHE A 197 24.46 28.93 -30.28
CA PHE A 197 25.56 28.14 -30.85
C PHE A 197 26.92 28.69 -30.41
N ASN A 198 27.85 27.80 -30.05
CA ASN A 198 29.26 28.17 -29.86
C ASN A 198 30.15 27.03 -30.40
N VAL A 199 30.99 27.31 -31.40
CA VAL A 199 31.83 26.31 -32.08
C VAL A 199 33.26 26.83 -32.18
N GLY A 200 34.22 26.10 -31.60
CA GLY A 200 35.62 26.50 -31.54
C GLY A 200 36.52 25.78 -32.55
N GLY A 201 36.81 26.43 -33.68
CA GLY A 201 37.90 26.07 -34.61
C GLY A 201 37.67 24.82 -35.48
N SER A 202 38.16 24.72 -36.72
CA SER A 202 39.00 25.64 -37.51
C SER A 202 38.76 25.44 -39.01
N ASP A 203 39.03 26.48 -39.80
CA ASP A 203 39.08 26.51 -41.28
C ASP A 203 37.77 26.25 -42.06
N THR A 204 37.44 26.97 -43.14
CA THR A 204 37.85 28.32 -43.61
C THR A 204 36.78 28.84 -44.58
N THR A 205 36.46 30.14 -44.54
CA THR A 205 36.00 31.01 -45.66
C THR A 205 34.88 30.49 -46.61
N THR A 206 33.82 31.24 -46.92
CA THR A 206 33.84 32.68 -47.29
C THR A 206 32.44 33.29 -47.17
N VAL A 207 32.33 34.50 -46.62
CA VAL A 207 31.10 35.30 -46.61
C VAL A 207 31.12 36.30 -47.78
N SER A 208 30.07 36.35 -48.61
CA SER A 208 29.84 37.51 -49.48
C SER A 208 28.38 37.75 -49.90
N SER A 209 27.80 38.82 -49.36
CA SER A 209 27.03 39.83 -50.11
C SER A 209 25.88 39.42 -51.06
N GLN A 210 25.10 38.39 -50.75
CA GLN A 210 23.71 38.29 -51.28
C GLN A 210 22.68 37.75 -50.26
N THR A 211 23.03 37.82 -48.97
CA THR A 211 22.17 37.42 -47.83
C THR A 211 22.31 38.48 -46.74
N ARG A 212 21.98 39.73 -47.09
CA ARG A 212 22.19 40.93 -46.24
C ARG A 212 21.14 42.04 -46.48
N GLN A 213 19.96 41.64 -46.92
CA GLN A 213 18.70 42.40 -46.96
C GLN A 213 17.57 41.39 -46.65
N GLU A 214 16.47 41.85 -46.06
CA GLU A 214 15.30 41.04 -45.62
C GLU A 214 15.41 40.27 -44.28
N ILE A 215 16.08 40.82 -43.27
CA ILE A 215 15.71 40.56 -41.86
C ILE A 215 15.58 41.92 -41.15
N SER A 216 14.39 42.50 -41.24
CA SER A 216 14.06 43.81 -40.69
C SER A 216 12.55 43.99 -40.55
N ALA A 217 11.94 43.36 -39.54
CA ALA A 217 10.64 43.76 -39.01
C ALA A 217 10.47 43.29 -37.56
N THR A 218 9.94 44.21 -36.76
CA THR A 218 9.41 44.06 -35.39
C THR A 218 10.39 44.29 -34.24
N LEU A 219 10.69 45.58 -34.01
CA LEU A 219 11.13 46.12 -32.72
C LEU A 219 10.37 47.44 -32.47
N GLU A 220 10.15 47.78 -31.19
CA GLU A 220 9.74 49.10 -30.67
C GLU A 220 8.31 49.64 -30.97
N ALA A 221 7.36 49.24 -30.10
CA ALA A 221 6.43 50.13 -29.36
C ALA A 221 5.72 49.25 -28.30
N GLY A 222 5.66 49.55 -27.00
CA GLY A 222 5.74 50.85 -26.32
C GLY A 222 4.36 51.19 -25.76
N ILE A 223 3.94 50.58 -24.64
CA ILE A 223 3.96 51.18 -23.28
C ILE A 223 3.27 52.55 -23.23
N SER A 224 2.17 52.65 -22.46
CA SER A 224 1.88 53.76 -21.53
C SER A 224 0.45 53.66 -20.97
N TYR A 225 0.31 53.65 -19.64
CA TYR A 225 -0.85 54.31 -19.04
C TYR A 225 -0.58 55.82 -19.06
N GLY A 226 -1.26 56.52 -19.97
CA GLY A 226 -1.39 57.97 -19.84
C GLY A 226 -2.35 58.27 -18.68
N ALA A 227 -2.02 59.15 -17.73
CA ALA A 227 -0.80 59.94 -17.61
C ALA A 227 -0.63 60.51 -16.19
N GLY A 228 0.60 60.92 -15.87
CA GLY A 228 0.81 62.10 -15.04
C GLY A 228 1.61 61.88 -13.76
N ASN A 229 2.92 62.16 -13.83
CA ASN A 229 3.48 63.23 -13.01
C ASN A 229 4.90 63.58 -13.44
N LEU A 230 5.05 64.67 -14.20
CA LEU A 230 6.18 65.58 -14.06
C LEU A 230 5.68 67.03 -13.96
N GLY A 231 4.71 67.24 -13.07
CA GLY A 231 4.84 68.37 -12.15
C GLY A 231 6.15 68.14 -11.38
N GLY A 232 7.22 68.79 -11.81
CA GLY A 232 8.56 68.58 -11.28
C GLY A 232 8.65 69.06 -9.83
N SER A 233 8.43 68.14 -8.89
CA SER A 233 8.46 68.31 -7.43
C SER A 233 7.32 69.14 -6.83
N VAL A 234 6.20 68.44 -6.56
CA VAL A 234 5.30 68.65 -5.41
C VAL A 234 4.55 70.00 -5.37
N THR A 235 3.49 70.13 -6.17
CA THR A 235 2.27 70.88 -5.78
C THR A 235 1.08 70.56 -6.68
N SER A 236 -0.12 70.87 -6.18
CA SER A 236 -1.43 70.53 -6.73
C SER A 236 -1.83 71.25 -8.02
N THR A 237 -2.57 70.52 -8.87
CA THR A 237 -3.56 71.02 -9.85
C THR A 237 -3.12 72.10 -10.85
N ASN A 238 -2.71 71.63 -12.02
CA ASN A 238 -2.99 72.25 -13.33
C ASN A 238 -2.33 73.62 -13.63
N GLU A 239 -1.00 73.69 -13.50
CA GLU A 239 -0.15 74.58 -14.29
C GLU A 239 1.12 73.83 -14.75
N THR A 240 1.64 74.00 -15.97
CA THR A 240 1.05 74.29 -17.29
C THR A 240 2.13 73.95 -18.34
N ILE A 241 1.76 73.69 -19.60
CA ILE A 241 2.69 74.05 -20.68
C ILE A 241 2.74 75.57 -20.71
N ASN A 242 3.85 76.10 -20.20
CA ASN A 242 4.15 77.51 -20.29
C ASN A 242 4.43 77.83 -21.77
N THR A 243 3.54 78.56 -22.43
CA THR A 243 3.98 79.69 -23.28
C THR A 243 4.08 80.91 -22.34
N ASN A 244 5.10 81.02 -21.48
CA ASN A 244 6.53 81.25 -21.75
C ASN A 244 7.09 80.51 -22.96
N VAL A 245 6.96 81.04 -24.18
CA VAL A 245 7.11 82.48 -24.49
C VAL A 245 5.78 83.27 -24.43
N SER A 246 5.53 83.97 -23.32
CA SER A 246 5.10 85.36 -23.45
C SER A 246 6.36 86.12 -23.83
N GLU A 247 6.45 86.51 -25.11
CA GLU A 247 7.57 87.31 -25.57
C GLU A 247 7.40 88.67 -24.92
N ILE A 248 8.29 89.01 -23.98
CA ILE A 248 8.38 90.34 -23.34
C ILE A 248 7.18 90.60 -22.40
N ALA A 249 7.33 90.64 -21.07
CA ALA A 249 8.36 91.35 -20.30
C ALA A 249 8.50 90.71 -18.89
N LYS A 250 9.70 90.57 -18.32
CA LYS A 250 10.37 91.65 -17.54
C LYS A 250 9.36 92.49 -16.73
N ASN A 251 9.38 92.43 -15.41
CA ASN A 251 10.20 93.39 -14.65
C ASN A 251 10.24 93.08 -13.14
N TYR A 252 11.46 93.12 -12.57
CA TYR A 252 11.81 93.60 -11.22
C TYR A 252 11.09 92.96 -10.00
N GLU A 253 11.77 92.08 -9.25
CA GLU A 253 12.79 92.38 -8.21
C GLU A 253 12.19 92.54 -6.79
N ASN A 254 12.81 91.82 -5.84
CA ASN A 254 13.06 92.23 -4.45
C ASN A 254 11.90 92.78 -3.59
N ALA A 255 11.39 91.95 -2.69
CA ALA A 255 10.83 92.41 -1.42
C ALA A 255 11.00 91.36 -0.30
N SER A 256 12.24 91.06 0.07
CA SER A 256 12.53 90.87 1.49
C SER A 256 12.11 92.14 2.25
N GLU A 257 11.79 92.00 3.54
CA GLU A 257 11.50 93.09 4.48
C GLU A 257 10.13 93.78 4.33
N ARG A 258 9.23 93.48 5.27
CA ARG A 258 8.41 94.48 5.99
C ARG A 258 7.85 93.86 7.27
N SER A 259 8.25 94.39 8.42
CA SER A 259 7.69 94.07 9.73
C SER A 259 6.27 94.64 9.88
N CYS A 260 5.64 94.40 11.04
CA CYS A 260 4.34 94.97 11.40
C CYS A 260 4.32 96.52 11.48
N ASP A 261 5.48 97.18 11.36
CA ASP A 261 5.68 98.64 11.50
C ASP A 261 5.18 99.50 10.32
N GLN A 262 4.45 98.92 9.36
CA GLN A 262 3.82 99.66 8.26
C GLN A 262 2.29 99.77 8.36
N VAL A 263 1.72 99.42 9.52
CA VAL A 263 0.31 99.72 9.87
C VAL A 263 0.22 100.66 11.08
N VAL A 264 1.06 101.70 11.10
CA VAL A 264 0.85 102.89 11.95
C VAL A 264 1.18 104.15 11.14
N ASP A 265 0.15 104.85 10.66
CA ASP A 265 0.36 106.16 10.06
C ASP A 265 0.40 107.25 11.15
N ARG A 266 1.63 107.68 11.43
CA ARG A 266 2.08 109.01 11.90
C ARG A 266 1.06 109.91 12.64
N GLU A 267 1.40 110.26 13.89
CA GLU A 267 1.66 111.68 14.28
C GLU A 267 2.23 111.88 15.71
N THR A 268 3.18 111.06 16.20
CA THR A 268 4.17 111.50 17.24
C THR A 268 5.36 110.52 17.34
N TYR A 269 6.49 110.99 17.89
CA TYR A 269 7.83 110.38 17.76
C TYR A 269 8.31 109.69 19.05
N ASP A 270 8.56 108.38 19.01
CA ASP A 270 9.73 107.70 19.62
C ASP A 270 9.91 106.30 18.97
N TYR A 271 11.12 105.74 18.94
CA TYR A 271 11.53 104.64 18.05
C TYR A 271 11.64 103.25 18.74
N ASN A 272 10.63 102.78 19.49
CA ASN A 272 10.79 101.58 20.35
C ASN A 272 9.52 100.73 20.70
N GLU A 273 8.51 100.59 19.83
CA GLU A 273 7.31 99.74 20.10
C GLU A 273 6.91 98.84 18.90
N MET A 274 6.43 97.61 19.14
CA MET A 274 6.14 96.56 18.13
C MET A 274 4.67 96.05 18.16
N TYR A 275 4.21 95.36 17.10
CA TYR A 275 2.83 94.83 16.90
C TYR A 275 2.81 93.39 16.33
N GLN A 276 1.70 92.63 16.51
CA GLN A 276 1.54 91.27 15.94
C GLN A 276 0.06 90.84 15.65
N TRP A 277 -0.11 89.72 14.93
CA TRP A 277 -1.39 89.12 14.52
C TRP A 277 -1.93 88.08 15.52
N GLN A 278 -3.26 87.90 15.59
CA GLN A 278 -3.91 86.85 16.42
C GLN A 278 -5.20 86.20 15.82
N VAL A 279 -5.48 84.96 16.27
CA VAL A 279 -6.56 83.99 15.92
C VAL A 279 -6.95 83.24 17.22
N GLY A 280 -8.18 82.73 17.36
CA GLY A 280 -8.61 81.93 18.51
C GLY A 280 -9.83 81.03 18.25
N VAL A 281 -10.08 80.06 19.14
CA VAL A 281 -11.07 78.97 18.98
C VAL A 281 -12.00 78.88 20.21
N THR A 282 -13.30 78.57 20.01
CA THR A 282 -14.26 78.31 21.11
C THR A 282 -15.39 77.34 20.73
N GLY A 283 -15.68 76.35 21.59
CA GLY A 283 -16.95 75.58 21.60
C GLY A 283 -16.79 74.05 21.63
N GLN A 284 -17.61 73.36 22.43
CA GLN A 284 -17.59 71.89 22.59
C GLN A 284 -19.00 71.36 22.92
N ALA A 285 -19.39 70.21 22.34
CA ALA A 285 -20.30 69.14 22.84
C ALA A 285 -21.17 68.54 21.72
N SER A 286 -21.18 67.19 21.64
CA SER A 286 -21.94 66.32 20.72
C SER A 286 -21.84 66.66 19.22
N ALA A 287 -21.06 65.87 18.47
CA ALA A 287 -20.91 65.87 17.00
C ALA A 287 -20.84 67.26 16.32
N THR A 288 -19.64 67.64 15.85
CA THR A 288 -19.25 68.90 15.14
C THR A 288 -18.64 70.03 16.02
N ILE A 289 -17.41 70.44 15.67
CA ILE A 289 -16.57 71.52 16.26
C ILE A 289 -15.66 72.04 15.10
N ALA A 290 -15.37 73.32 14.85
CA ALA A 290 -15.91 74.64 15.26
C ALA A 290 -15.58 75.69 14.15
N THR A 291 -15.39 76.99 14.47
CA THR A 291 -15.02 78.05 13.47
C THR A 291 -13.94 79.03 13.97
N CYS A 292 -13.16 79.64 13.04
CA CYS A 292 -12.05 80.58 13.32
C CYS A 292 -12.28 82.02 12.78
N THR A 293 -11.68 83.03 13.42
CA THR A 293 -11.63 84.46 12.97
C THR A 293 -10.27 85.13 13.32
N ILE A 294 -9.90 86.24 12.66
CA ILE A 294 -8.54 86.87 12.72
C ILE A 294 -8.59 88.40 12.99
N ALA A 295 -7.67 88.94 13.81
CA ALA A 295 -7.47 90.39 14.04
C ALA A 295 -6.00 90.77 14.37
N CYS A 296 -5.67 92.07 14.46
CA CYS A 296 -4.30 92.61 14.66
C CYS A 296 -4.21 93.58 15.86
N THR A 297 -3.19 93.45 16.73
CA THR A 297 -3.10 94.17 18.02
C THR A 297 -1.65 94.54 18.45
N LYS A 298 -1.53 95.37 19.51
CA LYS A 298 -0.26 95.93 20.04
C LYS A 298 0.38 95.02 21.10
N LEU A 299 1.72 94.91 21.13
CA LEU A 299 2.40 94.18 22.22
C LEU A 299 2.09 94.81 23.59
N GLY A 300 1.50 94.05 24.52
CA GLY A 300 1.34 94.46 25.91
C GLY A 300 0.22 93.81 26.74
N GLU A 301 -0.81 93.23 26.11
CA GLU A 301 -1.90 92.51 26.78
C GLU A 301 -1.95 91.03 26.29
N PRO A 302 -2.49 90.07 27.08
CA PRO A 302 -1.97 88.70 27.11
C PRO A 302 -2.16 87.94 25.79
N THR A 303 -1.04 87.56 25.20
CA THR A 303 -0.96 86.94 23.87
C THR A 303 -0.98 85.42 23.95
N PHE A 304 -2.14 84.79 23.71
CA PHE A 304 -2.20 83.38 23.27
C PHE A 304 -1.74 83.30 21.80
N GLU A 305 -0.79 82.42 21.45
CA GLU A 305 -0.11 82.37 20.14
C GLU A 305 -1.03 82.02 18.95
N PRO A 306 -1.01 82.82 17.86
CA PRO A 306 -1.72 82.38 16.66
C PRO A 306 -1.14 82.85 15.29
N GLY A 307 -1.05 81.90 14.36
CA GLY A 307 -1.24 82.19 12.92
C GLY A 307 -0.13 81.74 11.96
N SER A 308 -0.03 80.43 11.69
CA SER A 308 0.39 79.99 10.35
C SER A 308 -0.77 80.14 9.35
N LYS A 309 -0.47 80.07 8.05
CA LYS A 309 -1.37 80.49 6.96
C LYS A 309 -2.43 79.45 6.55
N GLU A 310 -2.56 78.33 7.25
CA GLU A 310 -3.35 77.18 6.79
C GLU A 310 -4.87 77.21 7.06
N GLN A 311 -5.41 78.14 7.86
CA GLN A 311 -6.79 78.02 8.39
C GLN A 311 -7.92 78.80 7.69
N VAL A 312 -7.77 79.29 6.45
CA VAL A 312 -8.86 80.03 5.75
C VAL A 312 -9.05 79.64 4.26
N GLN A 313 -8.50 78.51 3.79
CA GLN A 313 -8.87 77.95 2.49
C GLN A 313 -9.56 76.60 2.64
N SER A 314 -10.84 76.59 2.21
CA SER A 314 -11.71 75.42 1.98
C SER A 314 -11.78 74.36 3.08
N CYS A 315 -12.80 74.50 3.94
CA CYS A 315 -13.46 73.32 4.52
C CYS A 315 -13.92 72.39 3.38
N GLN A 316 -13.42 71.16 3.36
CA GLN A 316 -14.07 70.01 2.75
C GLN A 316 -14.21 68.98 3.86
N ILE A 317 -15.45 68.73 4.29
CA ILE A 317 -15.74 67.60 5.18
C ILE A 317 -15.76 66.38 4.26
N LYS A 318 -14.67 65.60 4.23
CA LYS A 318 -14.76 64.18 3.86
C LYS A 318 -15.60 63.56 4.97
N LYS A 319 -16.81 63.09 4.64
CA LYS A 319 -17.58 62.24 5.55
C LYS A 319 -16.98 60.85 5.37
N TYR A 320 -16.25 60.38 6.36
CA TYR A 320 -15.97 58.95 6.45
C TYR A 320 -17.28 58.25 6.79
N THR A 321 -17.45 57.03 6.30
CA THR A 321 -18.46 56.13 6.86
C THR A 321 -17.92 55.65 8.21
N ASP A 322 -18.87 55.29 9.08
CA ASP A 322 -18.76 54.99 10.50
C ASP A 322 -20.06 54.22 10.74
N THR A 323 -20.02 52.92 10.43
CA THR A 323 -21.20 52.09 10.16
C THR A 323 -21.93 51.74 11.45
N ASP A 324 -21.24 51.31 12.50
CA ASP A 324 -21.80 51.07 13.83
C ASP A 324 -22.05 52.36 14.68
N ASN A 325 -21.35 53.46 14.38
CA ASN A 325 -21.34 54.75 15.10
C ASN A 325 -20.56 54.78 16.44
N ASP A 326 -19.55 53.91 16.61
CA ASP A 326 -18.52 53.94 17.66
C ASP A 326 -17.69 55.25 17.61
N GLY A 327 -17.38 55.71 16.39
CA GLY A 327 -16.54 56.88 16.11
C GLY A 327 -15.18 56.57 15.45
N ALA A 328 -14.85 55.31 15.23
CA ALA A 328 -13.91 54.85 14.23
C ALA A 328 -14.56 54.89 12.81
N PRO A 329 -13.78 55.12 11.74
CA PRO A 329 -14.25 55.05 10.37
C PRO A 329 -13.90 53.75 9.67
N ASP A 330 -14.89 53.18 8.96
CA ASP A 330 -14.83 51.93 8.17
C ASP A 330 -13.50 51.74 7.41
N VAL A 331 -13.05 52.79 6.73
CA VAL A 331 -11.79 52.76 5.97
C VAL A 331 -10.97 54.02 6.25
N CYS A 332 -9.86 53.86 6.97
CA CYS A 332 -8.98 54.95 7.36
C CYS A 332 -7.73 55.06 6.46
N GLU A 333 -7.92 55.66 5.27
CA GLU A 333 -6.80 56.07 4.40
C GLU A 333 -5.79 56.99 5.13
N ALA A 334 -4.57 57.14 4.60
CA ALA A 334 -3.49 57.97 5.19
C ALA A 334 -3.90 59.42 5.53
N GLU A 335 -4.95 59.97 4.91
CA GLU A 335 -5.53 61.27 5.26
C GLU A 335 -6.28 61.23 6.62
N CYS A 336 -7.04 60.17 6.88
CA CYS A 336 -7.70 59.86 8.16
C CYS A 336 -6.67 59.61 9.28
N GLN A 337 -5.65 58.78 9.00
CA GLN A 337 -4.57 58.47 9.94
C GLN A 337 -3.78 59.74 10.35
N SER A 338 -3.68 60.73 9.46
CA SER A 338 -3.03 62.02 9.77
C SER A 338 -3.79 62.87 10.80
N PHE A 339 -5.06 62.57 11.05
CA PHE A 339 -5.88 63.17 12.12
C PHE A 339 -5.84 62.37 13.43
N GLY A 340 -5.17 61.22 13.47
CA GLY A 340 -5.01 60.37 14.67
C GLY A 340 -6.14 59.38 14.91
N LEU A 341 -6.92 59.06 13.88
CA LEU A 341 -7.88 57.95 13.84
C LEU A 341 -7.17 56.68 13.30
N SER A 342 -7.64 55.50 13.69
CA SER A 342 -7.37 54.22 13.02
C SER A 342 -8.54 53.87 12.10
N GLU A 343 -8.39 52.83 11.27
CA GLU A 343 -9.57 52.12 10.75
C GLU A 343 -10.27 51.41 11.91
N ASP A 344 -11.56 51.13 11.74
CA ASP A 344 -12.20 50.07 12.51
C ASP A 344 -11.74 48.70 11.98
N TYR A 345 -12.08 47.64 12.70
CA TYR A 345 -11.74 46.26 12.34
C TYR A 345 -12.94 45.29 12.52
N ASP A 346 -14.11 45.83 12.81
CA ASP A 346 -15.41 45.18 13.10
C ASP A 346 -16.49 46.25 12.80
N ASP A 347 -16.65 46.56 11.51
CA ASP A 347 -17.36 47.74 10.97
C ASP A 347 -18.86 47.83 11.36
N ASP A 348 -19.45 46.71 11.77
CA ASP A 348 -20.85 46.64 12.25
C ASP A 348 -21.03 46.18 13.70
N ASN A 349 -19.93 45.86 14.40
CA ASN A 349 -19.85 45.59 15.84
C ASN A 349 -20.64 44.35 16.30
N ASP A 350 -20.66 43.31 15.46
CA ASP A 350 -21.24 42.01 15.81
C ASP A 350 -20.24 41.08 16.54
N GLY A 351 -18.95 41.37 16.42
CA GLY A 351 -17.85 40.71 17.12
C GLY A 351 -16.97 39.82 16.23
N ILE A 352 -17.24 39.73 14.93
CA ILE A 352 -16.38 39.14 13.90
C ILE A 352 -15.53 40.27 13.27
N ALA A 353 -14.31 39.97 12.82
CA ALA A 353 -13.43 40.99 12.22
C ALA A 353 -13.63 41.09 10.70
N ASP A 354 -13.53 42.27 10.09
CA ASP A 354 -13.92 42.52 8.68
C ASP A 354 -13.23 41.66 7.61
N TRP A 355 -12.12 41.01 7.95
CA TRP A 355 -11.36 40.12 7.06
C TRP A 355 -11.73 38.64 7.22
N ASP A 356 -12.40 38.29 8.33
CA ASP A 356 -12.97 36.97 8.62
C ASP A 356 -14.51 36.99 8.40
N ASP A 357 -15.15 38.17 8.34
CA ASP A 357 -16.57 38.38 8.03
C ASP A 357 -16.86 38.54 6.52
N LYS A 358 -17.87 37.82 6.04
CA LYS A 358 -18.41 37.74 4.67
C LYS A 358 -19.36 38.88 4.34
N TYR A 359 -19.94 39.53 5.37
CA TYR A 359 -20.87 40.64 5.31
C TYR A 359 -20.53 41.79 6.29
N PRO A 360 -19.30 42.35 6.28
CA PRO A 360 -18.72 43.26 7.29
C PRO A 360 -19.27 44.70 7.28
N LEU A 361 -20.59 44.84 7.11
CA LEU A 361 -21.36 46.08 7.10
C LEU A 361 -22.85 45.82 7.49
N ILE A 362 -23.21 44.59 7.87
CA ILE A 362 -24.58 44.10 8.09
C ILE A 362 -24.66 43.02 9.19
N ALA A 363 -24.39 43.42 10.44
CA ALA A 363 -24.54 42.59 11.64
C ALA A 363 -25.82 41.74 11.65
N LEU A 364 -25.67 40.42 11.78
CA LEU A 364 -26.78 39.46 11.75
C LEU A 364 -27.87 39.77 12.79
N ILE A 365 -27.46 40.21 13.98
CA ILE A 365 -28.33 40.55 15.12
C ILE A 365 -29.30 41.72 14.81
N ASP A 366 -28.92 42.64 13.93
CA ASP A 366 -29.74 43.80 13.55
C ASP A 366 -30.80 43.43 12.49
N ILE A 367 -30.58 42.32 11.76
CA ILE A 367 -31.51 41.80 10.76
C ILE A 367 -32.28 40.55 11.21
N GLY A 368 -31.94 39.86 12.31
CA GLY A 368 -32.72 38.72 12.82
C GLY A 368 -32.09 37.97 13.99
N GLU A 369 -32.78 36.92 14.45
CA GLU A 369 -32.15 35.82 15.20
C GLU A 369 -31.89 34.71 14.16
N TYR A 370 -30.87 34.91 13.32
CA TYR A 370 -30.34 33.84 12.46
C TYR A 370 -29.33 33.02 13.26
N VAL A 371 -29.11 31.78 12.82
CA VAL A 371 -27.95 30.99 13.24
C VAL A 371 -26.87 31.22 12.20
N ASP A 372 -25.64 31.25 12.69
CA ASP A 372 -24.38 31.37 11.98
C ASP A 372 -23.45 30.44 12.78
N THR A 373 -23.19 29.27 12.20
CA THR A 373 -22.64 28.11 12.91
C THR A 373 -21.11 28.18 13.00
N ASP A 374 -20.42 28.54 11.91
CA ASP A 374 -18.96 28.72 11.86
C ASP A 374 -18.49 30.10 12.39
N LYS A 375 -19.33 31.15 12.25
CA LYS A 375 -19.05 32.58 12.53
C LYS A 375 -18.22 33.30 11.48
N ASP A 376 -18.51 33.07 10.20
CA ASP A 376 -18.05 33.93 9.10
C ASP A 376 -19.02 35.09 8.77
N GLY A 377 -20.12 35.24 9.50
CA GLY A 377 -21.08 36.34 9.34
C GLY A 377 -22.17 36.09 8.29
N ALA A 378 -22.12 34.97 7.57
CA ALA A 378 -23.27 34.48 6.82
C ALA A 378 -24.21 33.64 7.70
N PRO A 379 -25.54 33.69 7.47
CA PRO A 379 -26.50 32.86 8.17
C PRO A 379 -26.71 31.49 7.51
N ASP A 380 -26.74 30.40 8.29
CA ASP A 380 -27.03 29.02 7.84
C ASP A 380 -28.23 28.97 6.86
N GLU A 381 -29.40 29.46 7.31
CA GLU A 381 -30.58 29.64 6.47
C GLU A 381 -30.89 31.12 6.23
N CYS A 382 -30.95 31.53 4.96
CA CYS A 382 -31.40 32.87 4.59
C CYS A 382 -32.83 32.93 4.01
N ASP A 383 -33.69 33.71 4.66
CA ASP A 383 -35.04 34.05 4.20
C ASP A 383 -35.10 35.34 3.34
N ASN A 384 -36.31 35.75 2.95
CA ASN A 384 -36.52 36.91 2.08
C ASN A 384 -36.10 38.26 2.72
N LYS A 385 -35.77 38.28 4.02
CA LYS A 385 -35.36 39.47 4.77
C LYS A 385 -33.85 39.67 4.71
N CYS A 386 -33.03 38.64 4.95
CA CYS A 386 -31.57 38.73 4.74
C CYS A 386 -31.23 38.89 3.24
N GLU A 387 -31.93 38.19 2.33
CA GLU A 387 -31.82 38.40 0.87
C GLU A 387 -32.09 39.87 0.48
N PHE A 388 -33.00 40.56 1.19
CA PHE A 388 -33.32 41.96 0.95
C PHE A 388 -32.19 42.92 1.37
N PHE A 389 -31.38 42.55 2.36
CA PHE A 389 -30.17 43.28 2.74
C PHE A 389 -28.95 42.92 1.87
N GLY A 390 -29.02 41.83 1.11
CA GLY A 390 -27.99 41.41 0.14
C GLY A 390 -27.20 40.17 0.55
N MET A 391 -27.52 39.62 1.72
CA MET A 391 -26.94 38.37 2.22
C MET A 391 -27.53 37.15 1.49
N LYS A 392 -26.91 35.99 1.69
CA LYS A 392 -27.38 34.69 1.25
C LYS A 392 -27.26 33.71 2.41
N ALA A 393 -27.86 32.53 2.26
CA ALA A 393 -27.50 31.39 3.08
C ALA A 393 -26.02 31.07 2.86
N ASP A 394 -25.38 30.43 3.83
CA ASP A 394 -24.13 29.77 3.52
C ASP A 394 -24.33 28.58 2.57
N THR A 395 -23.20 27.96 2.24
CA THR A 395 -23.12 26.76 1.41
C THR A 395 -22.17 25.71 1.99
N ASP A 396 -21.72 25.95 3.23
CA ASP A 396 -20.69 25.25 4.00
C ASP A 396 -20.82 25.78 5.45
N ASP A 397 -21.95 25.49 6.12
CA ASP A 397 -22.38 26.16 7.38
C ASP A 397 -21.41 25.93 8.58
N ASP A 398 -20.48 24.96 8.49
CA ASP A 398 -19.47 24.68 9.52
C ASP A 398 -18.01 24.84 9.06
N ASN A 399 -17.77 25.12 7.77
CA ASN A 399 -16.50 25.53 7.18
C ASN A 399 -15.40 24.45 7.25
N ASP A 400 -15.78 23.17 7.14
CA ASP A 400 -14.83 22.06 6.97
C ASP A 400 -14.37 21.86 5.51
N GLY A 401 -15.09 22.47 4.56
CA GLY A 401 -14.77 22.47 3.13
C GLY A 401 -15.67 21.56 2.29
N ILE A 402 -16.60 20.83 2.90
CA ILE A 402 -17.61 20.02 2.21
C ILE A 402 -18.94 20.78 2.20
N ALA A 403 -19.44 21.13 1.00
CA ALA A 403 -20.68 21.90 0.89
C ALA A 403 -21.93 21.12 1.37
N ASP A 404 -22.85 21.77 2.10
CA ASP A 404 -24.02 21.17 2.81
C ASP A 404 -24.92 20.22 2.00
N VAL A 405 -24.85 20.33 0.67
CA VAL A 405 -25.64 19.51 -0.27
C VAL A 405 -25.03 18.13 -0.52
N ASN A 406 -23.76 17.95 -0.18
CA ASN A 406 -22.98 16.72 -0.29
C ASN A 406 -22.55 16.18 1.08
N ASP A 407 -22.51 17.04 2.11
CA ASP A 407 -22.16 16.67 3.49
C ASP A 407 -23.32 15.97 4.23
N ALA A 408 -22.99 14.88 4.92
CA ALA A 408 -23.86 14.11 5.81
C ALA A 408 -24.20 14.82 7.14
N PHE A 409 -23.36 15.74 7.62
CA PHE A 409 -23.51 16.47 8.89
C PHE A 409 -23.23 18.00 8.79
N PRO A 410 -23.97 18.79 7.97
CA PRO A 410 -23.66 20.21 7.63
C PRO A 410 -23.73 21.27 8.73
N LEU A 411 -23.52 20.93 9.99
CA LEU A 411 -23.52 21.86 11.13
C LEU A 411 -22.46 21.45 12.18
N PHE A 412 -21.57 20.52 11.83
CA PHE A 412 -20.65 19.82 12.72
C PHE A 412 -19.35 19.39 12.01
N ALA A 413 -18.51 20.37 11.67
CA ALA A 413 -17.21 20.18 11.04
C ALA A 413 -16.42 18.97 11.57
N LEU A 414 -15.94 18.12 10.65
CA LEU A 414 -15.21 16.88 10.94
C LEU A 414 -13.93 17.09 11.79
N GLY A 415 -13.31 18.27 11.70
CA GLY A 415 -12.14 18.66 12.49
C GLY A 415 -10.87 17.94 12.04
N ASP A 416 -10.29 17.11 12.92
CA ASP A 416 -9.11 16.27 12.62
C ASP A 416 -9.49 14.82 12.20
N LEU A 417 -10.79 14.51 12.08
CA LEU A 417 -11.26 13.20 11.62
C LEU A 417 -11.00 13.04 10.12
N THR A 418 -10.74 11.81 9.70
CA THR A 418 -10.52 11.47 8.28
C THR A 418 -11.87 11.13 7.65
N ASP A 419 -12.10 11.65 6.45
CA ASP A 419 -13.23 11.34 5.57
C ASP A 419 -12.61 11.04 4.19
N THR A 420 -12.52 9.74 3.88
CA THR A 420 -11.77 9.23 2.73
C THR A 420 -12.52 9.47 1.42
N ASN A 421 -13.86 9.35 1.40
CA ASN A 421 -14.69 9.56 0.20
C ASN A 421 -15.22 11.01 0.04
N ASN A 422 -15.09 11.86 1.07
CA ASN A 422 -15.53 13.26 1.15
C ASN A 422 -17.07 13.43 1.04
N ASP A 423 -17.86 12.57 1.71
CA ASP A 423 -19.32 12.69 1.87
C ASP A 423 -19.78 13.37 3.17
N GLY A 424 -18.84 13.80 4.02
CA GLY A 424 -19.13 14.40 5.33
C GLY A 424 -19.25 13.40 6.47
N ARG A 425 -19.00 12.11 6.23
CA ARG A 425 -18.87 11.09 7.28
C ARG A 425 -17.40 10.88 7.63
N PRO A 426 -17.05 10.82 8.92
CA PRO A 426 -15.71 10.38 9.29
C PRO A 426 -15.61 8.86 9.17
N ASP A 427 -14.51 8.35 8.60
CA ASP A 427 -14.16 6.93 8.47
C ASP A 427 -14.38 6.20 9.83
N GLU A 428 -13.71 6.70 10.88
CA GLU A 428 -13.97 6.30 12.27
C GLU A 428 -14.61 7.45 13.07
N CYS A 429 -15.78 7.19 13.66
CA CYS A 429 -16.41 8.15 14.57
C CYS A 429 -16.15 7.83 16.05
N ASP A 430 -15.31 8.66 16.67
CA ASP A 430 -14.97 8.65 18.09
C ASP A 430 -16.11 9.09 19.04
N ALA A 431 -15.83 9.11 20.35
CA ALA A 431 -16.81 9.52 21.35
C ALA A 431 -17.20 11.02 21.29
N ALA A 432 -16.41 11.88 20.65
CA ALA A 432 -16.71 13.29 20.47
C ALA A 432 -17.71 13.50 19.33
N CYS A 433 -17.46 12.97 18.12
CA CYS A 433 -18.41 13.09 17.00
C CYS A 433 -19.73 12.34 17.28
N VAL A 434 -19.70 11.17 17.95
CA VAL A 434 -20.92 10.49 18.42
C VAL A 434 -21.70 11.36 19.43
N SER A 435 -21.02 12.24 20.18
CA SER A 435 -21.69 13.19 21.09
C SER A 435 -22.28 14.42 20.39
N LEU A 436 -21.77 14.79 19.20
CA LEU A 436 -22.37 15.76 18.28
C LEU A 436 -23.56 15.16 17.52
N GLY A 437 -23.61 13.83 17.40
CA GLY A 437 -24.69 13.07 16.76
C GLY A 437 -24.29 12.46 15.41
N MET A 438 -23.00 12.54 15.07
CA MET A 438 -22.42 11.94 13.88
C MET A 438 -22.34 10.41 14.02
N THR A 439 -22.14 9.74 12.90
CA THR A 439 -21.88 8.31 12.80
C THR A 439 -20.72 8.11 11.84
N ALA A 440 -19.91 7.08 12.09
CA ALA A 440 -18.92 6.62 11.12
C ALA A 440 -19.56 6.38 9.75
N ASP A 441 -18.77 6.43 8.67
CA ASP A 441 -19.17 5.75 7.45
C ASP A 441 -19.13 4.22 7.65
N THR A 442 -19.50 3.50 6.60
CA THR A 442 -19.59 2.03 6.58
C THR A 442 -19.14 1.43 5.24
N ASP A 443 -18.47 2.25 4.42
CA ASP A 443 -18.08 2.09 3.01
C ASP A 443 -17.12 3.28 2.71
N ASP A 444 -16.03 3.39 3.49
CA ASP A 444 -15.18 4.58 3.64
C ASP A 444 -14.57 5.06 2.31
N ASP A 445 -14.41 4.18 1.32
CA ASP A 445 -13.96 4.51 -0.04
C ASP A 445 -15.06 4.53 -1.12
N SER A 446 -16.31 4.21 -0.75
CA SER A 446 -17.50 4.19 -1.61
C SER A 446 -17.43 3.22 -2.80
N ASP A 447 -16.68 2.12 -2.70
CA ASP A 447 -16.65 1.07 -3.72
C ASP A 447 -17.91 0.17 -3.73
N GLY A 448 -18.65 0.13 -2.62
CA GLY A 448 -19.87 -0.66 -2.43
C GLY A 448 -19.71 -1.96 -1.61
N ILE A 449 -18.55 -2.18 -1.00
CA ILE A 449 -18.25 -3.20 0.02
C ILE A 449 -18.15 -2.47 1.38
N ALA A 450 -18.62 -3.10 2.46
CA ALA A 450 -18.55 -2.47 3.78
C ALA A 450 -17.19 -2.72 4.44
N ASP A 451 -16.66 -1.77 5.21
CA ASP A 451 -15.28 -1.80 5.76
C ASP A 451 -14.97 -3.03 6.63
N ALA A 452 -16.00 -3.61 7.23
CA ALA A 452 -15.88 -4.83 8.03
C ALA A 452 -15.70 -6.11 7.19
N ASP A 453 -16.03 -6.05 5.90
CA ASP A 453 -15.94 -7.11 4.90
C ASP A 453 -14.89 -6.78 3.79
N ASP A 454 -14.24 -5.61 3.84
CA ASP A 454 -13.10 -5.24 2.98
C ASP A 454 -11.77 -5.20 3.74
N ALA A 455 -10.68 -5.48 3.04
CA ALA A 455 -9.32 -5.52 3.58
C ALA A 455 -8.49 -4.27 3.23
N TYR A 456 -8.98 -3.37 2.37
CA TYR A 456 -8.38 -2.06 2.12
C TYR A 456 -9.47 -0.97 2.08
N PRO A 457 -10.27 -0.79 3.16
CA PRO A 457 -11.50 0.02 3.13
C PRO A 457 -11.33 1.51 2.77
N LEU A 458 -10.09 1.96 2.57
CA LEU A 458 -9.72 3.33 2.25
C LEU A 458 -9.13 3.45 0.81
N ASP A 459 -9.29 2.44 -0.04
CA ASP A 459 -8.60 2.33 -1.34
C ASP A 459 -9.48 1.63 -2.41
N PRO A 460 -10.31 2.38 -3.13
CA PRO A 460 -11.39 1.83 -3.97
C PRO A 460 -10.89 1.17 -5.27
N ASP A 461 -9.56 1.07 -5.44
CA ASP A 461 -8.87 0.37 -6.51
C ASP A 461 -8.12 -0.90 -6.01
N LYS A 462 -8.17 -1.24 -4.70
CA LYS A 462 -7.51 -2.42 -4.13
C LYS A 462 -8.47 -3.28 -3.30
N TRP A 463 -8.54 -4.56 -3.67
CA TRP A 463 -9.01 -5.63 -2.78
C TRP A 463 -7.85 -6.60 -2.54
N LEU A 464 -7.74 -7.16 -1.34
CA LEU A 464 -6.95 -8.37 -1.21
C LEU A 464 -7.65 -9.42 -2.06
N TYR A 465 -6.91 -10.06 -2.96
CA TYR A 465 -7.37 -11.30 -3.59
C TYR A 465 -7.37 -12.37 -2.50
N GLU A 466 -8.41 -12.33 -1.65
CA GLU A 466 -8.70 -13.35 -0.68
C GLU A 466 -8.73 -14.70 -1.40
N ILE A 467 -8.31 -15.74 -0.70
CA ILE A 467 -8.44 -17.10 -1.18
C ILE A 467 -9.94 -17.46 -1.15
N VAL A 468 -10.64 -17.15 -2.25
CA VAL A 468 -12.10 -17.25 -2.35
C VAL A 468 -12.51 -18.72 -2.25
N LYS A 469 -13.35 -19.04 -1.25
CA LYS A 469 -13.68 -20.42 -0.90
C LYS A 469 -15.07 -20.83 -1.39
N VAL A 470 -15.12 -21.83 -2.26
CA VAL A 470 -16.35 -22.53 -2.62
C VAL A 470 -16.76 -23.45 -1.47
N VAL A 471 -17.99 -23.30 -0.96
CA VAL A 471 -18.50 -24.00 0.24
C VAL A 471 -19.73 -24.88 -0.03
N THR A 472 -20.24 -24.93 -1.27
CA THR A 472 -21.36 -25.80 -1.66
C THR A 472 -21.14 -26.47 -3.02
N THR A 473 -21.79 -27.62 -3.20
CA THR A 473 -21.88 -28.35 -4.48
C THR A 473 -22.97 -27.83 -5.42
N ASP A 474 -23.79 -26.88 -4.97
CA ASP A 474 -24.85 -26.30 -5.81
C ASP A 474 -24.26 -25.50 -6.98
N ASP A 475 -24.85 -25.60 -8.17
CA ASP A 475 -24.41 -24.85 -9.37
C ASP A 475 -24.53 -23.31 -9.21
N ARG A 476 -25.40 -22.84 -8.31
CA ARG A 476 -25.84 -21.44 -8.21
C ARG A 476 -26.23 -21.06 -6.79
N GLY A 477 -26.00 -19.79 -6.47
CA GLY A 477 -26.32 -19.19 -5.18
C GLY A 477 -25.09 -19.12 -4.28
N THR A 478 -25.31 -18.61 -3.07
CA THR A 478 -24.24 -18.23 -2.15
C THR A 478 -23.31 -19.38 -1.82
N GLY A 479 -22.01 -19.18 -2.06
CA GLY A 479 -20.95 -20.16 -1.83
C GLY A 479 -20.62 -21.08 -3.01
N SER A 480 -21.25 -20.91 -4.18
CA SER A 480 -21.04 -21.78 -5.35
C SER A 480 -19.88 -21.33 -6.23
N LEU A 481 -19.19 -22.28 -6.89
CA LEU A 481 -18.12 -21.98 -7.85
C LEU A 481 -18.56 -21.00 -8.96
N ARG A 482 -19.82 -21.09 -9.39
CA ARG A 482 -20.37 -20.15 -10.39
C ARG A 482 -20.56 -18.74 -9.83
N GLU A 483 -20.93 -18.59 -8.57
CA GLU A 483 -20.97 -17.26 -7.95
C GLU A 483 -19.56 -16.67 -7.93
N MET A 484 -18.57 -17.43 -7.46
CA MET A 484 -17.18 -16.95 -7.37
C MET A 484 -16.65 -16.46 -8.74
N LEU A 485 -16.85 -17.26 -9.79
CA LEU A 485 -16.47 -16.91 -11.18
C LEU A 485 -17.30 -15.78 -11.83
N ASN A 486 -18.37 -15.30 -11.21
CA ASN A 486 -19.15 -14.15 -11.72
C ASN A 486 -19.06 -12.90 -10.83
N THR A 487 -18.53 -13.05 -9.61
CA THR A 487 -18.41 -11.96 -8.62
C THR A 487 -16.99 -11.39 -8.60
N TYR A 488 -15.97 -12.24 -8.59
CA TYR A 488 -14.58 -11.83 -8.39
C TYR A 488 -13.83 -11.63 -9.71
N PRO A 489 -12.87 -10.68 -9.78
CA PRO A 489 -12.15 -10.36 -11.01
C PRO A 489 -11.07 -11.41 -11.40
N PRO A 490 -10.63 -11.42 -12.68
CA PRO A 490 -9.49 -12.23 -13.13
C PRO A 490 -8.22 -11.99 -12.30
N GLY A 491 -7.45 -13.05 -12.06
CA GLY A 491 -6.33 -13.08 -11.11
C GLY A 491 -6.69 -13.70 -9.75
N THR A 492 -7.98 -13.88 -9.45
CA THR A 492 -8.45 -14.48 -8.19
C THR A 492 -8.03 -15.95 -8.06
N THR A 493 -7.62 -16.34 -6.85
CA THR A 493 -7.39 -17.75 -6.48
C THR A 493 -8.63 -18.30 -5.77
N ILE A 494 -9.28 -19.27 -6.40
CA ILE A 494 -10.48 -19.95 -5.93
C ILE A 494 -10.09 -21.33 -5.40
N ILE A 495 -10.36 -21.59 -4.13
CA ILE A 495 -10.20 -22.91 -3.50
C ILE A 495 -11.55 -23.50 -3.09
N PHE A 496 -11.52 -24.71 -2.56
CA PHE A 496 -12.70 -25.42 -2.07
C PHE A 496 -12.60 -25.68 -0.57
N ASP A 497 -13.74 -25.64 0.12
CA ASP A 497 -13.81 -26.05 1.52
C ASP A 497 -13.50 -27.55 1.67
N PRO A 498 -12.72 -27.98 2.69
CA PRO A 498 -12.38 -29.39 2.91
C PRO A 498 -13.58 -30.34 2.98
N SER A 499 -14.77 -29.85 3.36
CA SER A 499 -16.01 -30.64 3.35
C SER A 499 -16.50 -31.05 1.95
N LEU A 500 -15.96 -30.45 0.88
CA LEU A 500 -16.22 -30.81 -0.52
C LEU A 500 -15.27 -31.90 -1.05
N SER A 501 -14.35 -32.42 -0.24
CA SER A 501 -13.43 -33.51 -0.61
C SER A 501 -14.20 -34.77 -1.05
N GLY A 502 -13.99 -35.19 -2.30
CA GLY A 502 -14.68 -36.30 -2.95
C GLY A 502 -16.09 -35.97 -3.48
N ALA A 503 -16.49 -34.70 -3.49
CA ALA A 503 -17.81 -34.28 -3.95
C ALA A 503 -17.90 -34.09 -5.48
N THR A 504 -19.11 -33.85 -5.97
CA THR A 504 -19.38 -33.54 -7.37
C THR A 504 -20.27 -32.31 -7.49
N ILE A 505 -19.79 -31.28 -8.18
CA ILE A 505 -20.57 -30.12 -8.60
C ILE A 505 -21.18 -30.45 -9.96
N VAL A 506 -22.51 -30.56 -10.01
CA VAL A 506 -23.25 -30.90 -11.24
C VAL A 506 -23.84 -29.62 -11.83
N LEU A 507 -23.39 -29.25 -13.03
CA LEU A 507 -23.72 -27.97 -13.65
C LEU A 507 -25.04 -28.00 -14.45
N ASP A 508 -25.77 -26.89 -14.43
CA ASP A 508 -26.92 -26.65 -15.34
C ASP A 508 -26.46 -26.10 -16.72
N SER A 509 -25.22 -25.60 -16.81
CA SER A 509 -24.60 -25.00 -18.00
C SER A 509 -23.08 -24.87 -17.83
N GLY A 510 -22.31 -24.65 -18.89
CA GLY A 510 -20.87 -24.36 -18.76
C GLY A 510 -20.55 -23.18 -17.83
N LEU A 511 -19.35 -23.19 -17.26
CA LEU A 511 -18.73 -22.09 -16.51
C LEU A 511 -17.86 -21.25 -17.45
N VAL A 512 -17.57 -20.00 -17.06
CA VAL A 512 -16.61 -19.12 -17.72
C VAL A 512 -15.55 -18.76 -16.70
N ALA A 513 -14.28 -18.72 -17.13
CA ALA A 513 -13.13 -18.30 -16.34
C ALA A 513 -12.29 -17.35 -17.22
N GLU A 514 -12.01 -16.14 -16.76
CA GLU A 514 -11.36 -15.08 -17.56
C GLU A 514 -9.95 -14.69 -17.03
N GLY A 515 -9.43 -15.43 -16.04
CA GLY A 515 -8.03 -15.40 -15.62
C GLY A 515 -7.75 -15.91 -14.20
N GLU A 516 -8.55 -16.85 -13.70
CA GLU A 516 -8.53 -17.31 -12.31
C GLU A 516 -7.64 -18.55 -12.13
N ILE A 517 -7.17 -18.75 -10.89
CA ILE A 517 -6.54 -19.99 -10.44
C ILE A 517 -7.61 -20.78 -9.69
N ILE A 518 -8.06 -21.92 -10.22
CA ILE A 518 -9.02 -22.82 -9.55
C ILE A 518 -8.26 -24.03 -9.03
N ASP A 519 -8.08 -24.11 -7.72
CA ASP A 519 -7.21 -25.08 -7.06
C ASP A 519 -7.97 -25.97 -6.06
N ALA A 520 -8.01 -27.27 -6.34
CA ALA A 520 -8.59 -28.30 -5.48
C ALA A 520 -7.54 -29.22 -4.82
N SER A 521 -6.25 -28.85 -4.86
CA SER A 521 -5.16 -29.67 -4.29
C SER A 521 -5.20 -29.78 -2.76
N ASN A 522 -5.94 -28.90 -2.09
CA ASN A 522 -6.23 -29.00 -0.66
C ASN A 522 -7.27 -30.09 -0.31
N LEU A 523 -7.89 -30.74 -1.30
CA LEU A 523 -8.89 -31.79 -1.11
C LEU A 523 -8.26 -33.18 -1.31
N ALA A 524 -8.13 -33.95 -0.23
CA ALA A 524 -7.49 -35.28 -0.25
C ALA A 524 -8.12 -36.28 -1.25
N ASN A 525 -9.45 -36.21 -1.47
CA ASN A 525 -10.18 -37.01 -2.45
C ASN A 525 -10.61 -36.18 -3.68
N GLY A 526 -10.01 -35.00 -3.86
CA GLY A 526 -10.27 -34.01 -4.91
C GLY A 526 -11.72 -33.56 -5.04
N LEU A 527 -12.06 -33.12 -6.25
CA LEU A 527 -13.39 -32.64 -6.61
C LEU A 527 -13.72 -32.95 -8.08
N THR A 528 -14.98 -33.32 -8.34
CA THR A 528 -15.50 -33.48 -9.71
C THR A 528 -16.39 -32.31 -10.11
N ILE A 529 -16.15 -31.73 -11.30
CA ILE A 529 -17.03 -30.79 -11.98
C ILE A 529 -17.66 -31.51 -13.18
N ASP A 530 -18.98 -31.74 -13.12
CA ASP A 530 -19.74 -32.50 -14.13
C ASP A 530 -20.63 -31.55 -14.96
N GLY A 531 -20.36 -31.45 -16.26
CA GLY A 531 -21.15 -30.67 -17.21
C GLY A 531 -22.57 -31.22 -17.47
N ASN A 532 -22.89 -32.42 -17.01
CA ASN A 532 -24.22 -33.03 -17.05
C ASN A 532 -24.81 -33.13 -18.48
N GLY A 533 -23.94 -33.28 -19.48
CA GLY A 533 -24.29 -33.29 -20.90
C GLY A 533 -24.54 -31.91 -21.53
N ASN A 534 -24.06 -30.81 -20.93
CA ASN A 534 -24.32 -29.44 -21.39
C ASN A 534 -23.03 -28.66 -21.72
N GLY A 535 -22.79 -28.38 -23.01
CA GLY A 535 -21.74 -27.44 -23.45
C GLY A 535 -20.31 -27.87 -23.09
N PRO A 536 -19.31 -26.99 -23.27
CA PRO A 536 -18.08 -27.06 -22.50
C PRO A 536 -18.40 -27.01 -21.00
N VAL A 537 -17.66 -27.77 -20.17
CA VAL A 537 -17.72 -27.60 -18.70
C VAL A 537 -17.16 -26.23 -18.33
N PHE A 538 -16.06 -25.82 -18.97
CA PHE A 538 -15.48 -24.48 -18.88
C PHE A 538 -15.25 -23.86 -20.27
N SER A 539 -15.47 -22.55 -20.39
CA SER A 539 -14.88 -21.72 -21.43
C SER A 539 -13.86 -20.78 -20.79
N THR A 540 -12.64 -20.70 -21.34
CA THR A 540 -11.53 -20.00 -20.68
C THR A 540 -10.92 -18.91 -21.56
N ASP A 541 -10.77 -17.71 -21.02
CA ASP A 541 -9.99 -16.59 -21.59
C ASP A 541 -8.97 -16.08 -20.56
N GLY A 542 -8.00 -15.25 -20.96
CA GLY A 542 -6.96 -14.76 -20.04
C GLY A 542 -5.96 -15.84 -19.59
N ASP A 543 -5.30 -15.65 -18.44
CA ASP A 543 -4.32 -16.58 -17.86
C ASP A 543 -4.97 -17.48 -16.79
N VAL A 544 -5.47 -18.67 -17.18
CA VAL A 544 -6.24 -19.56 -16.30
C VAL A 544 -5.41 -20.77 -15.85
N THR A 545 -5.50 -21.15 -14.58
CA THR A 545 -4.87 -22.37 -14.04
C THR A 545 -5.89 -23.27 -13.35
N PHE A 546 -5.92 -24.55 -13.70
CA PHE A 546 -6.72 -25.59 -13.05
C PHE A 546 -5.80 -26.62 -12.37
N ASN A 547 -5.94 -26.82 -11.07
CA ASN A 547 -5.14 -27.77 -10.30
C ASN A 547 -6.02 -28.79 -9.56
N SER A 548 -5.68 -30.09 -9.71
CA SER A 548 -6.30 -31.22 -9.00
C SER A 548 -7.83 -31.38 -9.20
N LEU A 549 -8.34 -31.00 -10.37
CA LEU A 549 -9.77 -31.13 -10.72
C LEU A 549 -10.06 -32.37 -11.58
N THR A 550 -11.21 -33.01 -11.35
CA THR A 550 -11.81 -33.97 -12.30
C THR A 550 -12.91 -33.28 -13.10
N ILE A 551 -12.75 -33.15 -14.41
CA ILE A 551 -13.68 -32.46 -15.32
C ILE A 551 -14.34 -33.50 -16.24
N THR A 552 -15.67 -33.64 -16.15
CA THR A 552 -16.40 -34.71 -16.83
C THR A 552 -17.77 -34.28 -17.37
N GLY A 553 -18.38 -35.17 -18.16
CA GLY A 553 -19.78 -35.08 -18.61
C GLY A 553 -20.08 -33.93 -19.59
N GLY A 554 -19.07 -33.19 -20.03
CA GLY A 554 -19.24 -32.09 -20.98
C GLY A 554 -19.66 -32.55 -22.39
N SER A 555 -20.40 -31.70 -23.09
CA SER A 555 -20.97 -31.96 -24.43
C SER A 555 -21.05 -30.67 -25.27
N GLY A 556 -19.91 -30.19 -25.74
CA GLY A 556 -19.77 -28.95 -26.53
C GLY A 556 -19.99 -29.13 -28.04
N GLU A 557 -20.11 -28.02 -28.78
CA GLU A 557 -19.90 -28.03 -30.24
C GLU A 557 -18.40 -28.21 -30.54
N ILE A 558 -17.57 -27.45 -29.83
CA ILE A 558 -16.13 -27.62 -29.66
C ILE A 558 -15.84 -27.69 -28.15
N GLY A 559 -14.70 -28.24 -27.75
CA GLY A 559 -14.22 -28.18 -26.37
C GLY A 559 -15.17 -28.84 -25.38
N GLY A 560 -15.27 -30.17 -25.40
CA GLY A 560 -16.26 -30.89 -24.61
C GLY A 560 -16.10 -30.65 -23.11
N GLY A 561 -14.89 -30.79 -22.60
CA GLY A 561 -14.53 -30.39 -21.23
C GLY A 561 -14.22 -28.89 -21.15
N ILE A 562 -13.31 -28.41 -22.00
CA ILE A 562 -12.83 -27.03 -21.99
C ILE A 562 -12.77 -26.45 -23.41
N ASP A 563 -13.27 -25.24 -23.60
CA ASP A 563 -13.09 -24.41 -24.80
C ASP A 563 -12.21 -23.20 -24.48
N ASN A 564 -10.93 -23.24 -24.83
CA ASN A 564 -9.94 -22.24 -24.45
C ASN A 564 -9.61 -21.24 -25.56
N SER A 565 -9.67 -19.94 -25.27
CA SER A 565 -9.12 -18.85 -26.09
C SER A 565 -7.88 -18.18 -25.50
N GLY A 566 -7.63 -18.35 -24.19
CA GLY A 566 -6.51 -17.74 -23.45
C GLY A 566 -5.29 -18.65 -23.27
N ASN A 567 -4.50 -18.39 -22.23
CA ASN A 567 -3.39 -19.25 -21.81
C ASN A 567 -3.89 -20.16 -20.68
N LEU A 568 -3.94 -21.47 -20.93
CA LEU A 568 -4.49 -22.44 -19.98
C LEU A 568 -3.40 -23.37 -19.45
N THR A 569 -3.27 -23.45 -18.13
CA THR A 569 -2.42 -24.42 -17.44
C THR A 569 -3.26 -25.44 -16.68
N LEU A 570 -3.09 -26.74 -16.99
CA LEU A 570 -3.65 -27.85 -16.22
C LEU A 570 -2.57 -28.58 -15.44
N LEU A 571 -2.81 -28.76 -14.14
CA LEU A 571 -1.95 -29.45 -13.18
C LEU A 571 -2.73 -30.57 -12.49
N ASN A 572 -2.15 -31.76 -12.36
CA ASN A 572 -2.65 -32.87 -11.53
C ASN A 572 -4.13 -33.26 -11.79
N SER A 573 -4.66 -32.96 -12.99
CA SER A 573 -6.09 -32.95 -13.28
C SER A 573 -6.52 -34.07 -14.24
N THR A 574 -7.79 -34.45 -14.19
CA THR A 574 -8.33 -35.52 -15.03
C THR A 574 -9.51 -35.05 -15.87
N LEU A 575 -9.42 -35.22 -17.19
CA LEU A 575 -10.51 -34.96 -18.12
C LEU A 575 -11.01 -36.28 -18.68
N HIS A 576 -12.25 -36.65 -18.36
CA HIS A 576 -12.80 -37.91 -18.86
C HIS A 576 -14.29 -37.85 -19.22
N ASP A 577 -14.70 -38.71 -20.16
CA ASP A 577 -16.09 -38.84 -20.63
C ASP A 577 -16.71 -37.55 -21.21
N ASN A 578 -15.87 -36.57 -21.58
CA ASN A 578 -16.31 -35.36 -22.27
C ASN A 578 -16.47 -35.59 -23.78
N SER A 579 -17.31 -34.79 -24.43
CA SER A 579 -17.61 -34.95 -25.86
C SER A 579 -17.77 -33.64 -26.62
N ALA A 580 -17.35 -33.62 -27.89
CA ALA A 580 -17.47 -32.46 -28.77
C ALA A 580 -17.93 -32.85 -30.19
N VAL A 581 -18.75 -32.03 -30.84
CA VAL A 581 -19.24 -32.31 -32.20
C VAL A 581 -18.15 -32.13 -33.26
N TYR A 582 -17.40 -31.02 -33.21
CA TYR A 582 -16.44 -30.63 -34.24
C TYR A 582 -14.99 -30.90 -33.84
N GLY A 583 -14.64 -30.79 -32.57
CA GLY A 583 -13.33 -31.21 -32.11
C GLY A 583 -13.00 -30.81 -30.67
N GLY A 584 -11.95 -31.43 -30.14
CA GLY A 584 -11.51 -31.24 -28.76
C GLY A 584 -12.48 -31.88 -27.79
N GLY A 585 -12.65 -33.20 -27.87
CA GLY A 585 -13.60 -33.92 -27.02
C GLY A 585 -13.34 -33.67 -25.52
N ALA A 586 -12.08 -33.53 -25.12
CA ALA A 586 -11.69 -32.94 -23.84
C ALA A 586 -11.46 -31.43 -23.95
N ILE A 587 -10.51 -31.00 -24.80
CA ILE A 587 -10.11 -29.58 -24.91
C ILE A 587 -10.06 -29.14 -26.37
N PHE A 588 -10.76 -28.06 -26.69
CA PHE A 588 -10.47 -27.23 -27.85
C PHE A 588 -9.55 -26.09 -27.39
N ASN A 589 -8.44 -25.87 -28.10
CA ASN A 589 -7.47 -24.83 -27.75
C ASN A 589 -7.23 -23.85 -28.89
N GLY A 590 -7.52 -22.57 -28.64
CA GLY A 590 -7.25 -21.41 -29.49
C GLY A 590 -6.14 -20.48 -28.99
N GLY A 591 -5.54 -20.75 -27.82
CA GLY A 591 -4.43 -19.98 -27.23
C GLY A 591 -3.27 -20.88 -26.82
N GLU A 592 -2.50 -20.55 -25.78
CA GLU A 592 -1.44 -21.43 -25.27
C GLU A 592 -2.02 -22.50 -24.33
N LEU A 593 -1.54 -23.74 -24.41
CA LEU A 593 -1.97 -24.84 -23.55
C LEU A 593 -0.78 -25.59 -22.94
N LYS A 594 -0.68 -25.56 -21.62
CA LYS A 594 0.29 -26.33 -20.83
C LYS A 594 -0.45 -27.38 -19.98
N VAL A 595 0.00 -28.62 -20.03
CA VAL A 595 -0.57 -29.74 -19.28
C VAL A 595 0.57 -30.48 -18.57
N VAL A 596 0.43 -30.67 -17.26
CA VAL A 596 1.41 -31.34 -16.40
C VAL A 596 0.69 -32.35 -15.51
N ASN A 597 1.28 -33.54 -15.32
CA ASN A 597 0.78 -34.57 -14.40
C ASN A 597 -0.73 -34.87 -14.58
N SER A 598 -1.25 -34.89 -15.81
CA SER A 598 -2.71 -34.94 -16.03
C SER A 598 -3.15 -36.10 -16.92
N THR A 599 -4.35 -36.62 -16.69
CA THR A 599 -4.91 -37.80 -17.37
C THR A 599 -6.13 -37.45 -18.23
N PHE A 600 -6.15 -37.93 -19.48
CA PHE A 600 -7.20 -37.72 -20.46
C PHE A 600 -7.73 -39.07 -20.94
N TYR A 601 -8.96 -39.42 -20.56
CA TYR A 601 -9.53 -40.74 -20.81
C TYR A 601 -10.93 -40.70 -21.43
N ASN A 602 -11.19 -41.53 -22.45
CA ASN A 602 -12.54 -41.76 -22.98
C ASN A 602 -13.29 -40.50 -23.45
N ASN A 603 -12.56 -39.42 -23.78
CA ASN A 603 -13.14 -38.22 -24.38
C ASN A 603 -13.33 -38.43 -25.89
N ARG A 604 -14.36 -37.81 -26.49
CA ARG A 604 -14.80 -38.19 -27.85
C ARG A 604 -15.17 -37.00 -28.75
N SER A 605 -14.72 -37.04 -30.02
CA SER A 605 -15.23 -36.17 -31.08
C SER A 605 -15.56 -36.92 -32.38
N LEU A 606 -16.86 -37.13 -32.60
CA LEU A 606 -17.40 -38.02 -33.63
C LEU A 606 -18.26 -37.33 -34.70
N GLY A 607 -18.47 -36.02 -34.61
CA GLY A 607 -19.32 -35.26 -35.54
C GLY A 607 -18.66 -34.98 -36.88
N TYR A 608 -19.17 -33.98 -37.62
CA TYR A 608 -18.62 -33.65 -38.93
C TYR A 608 -17.30 -32.90 -38.74
N GLY A 609 -16.18 -33.55 -39.04
CA GLY A 609 -14.86 -32.99 -38.82
C GLY A 609 -14.26 -33.26 -37.44
N GLY A 610 -14.73 -34.25 -36.66
CA GLY A 610 -14.22 -34.54 -35.31
C GLY A 610 -12.68 -34.63 -35.19
N PHE A 611 -12.05 -33.51 -34.86
CA PHE A 611 -10.61 -33.34 -34.69
C PHE A 611 -10.28 -33.47 -33.20
N GLY A 612 -9.30 -34.29 -32.80
CA GLY A 612 -8.88 -34.35 -31.39
C GLY A 612 -9.94 -35.01 -30.50
N GLY A 613 -9.86 -36.33 -30.31
CA GLY A 613 -10.74 -37.02 -29.36
C GLY A 613 -10.52 -36.55 -27.93
N ALA A 614 -9.25 -36.35 -27.52
CA ALA A 614 -8.92 -35.54 -26.34
C ALA A 614 -8.71 -34.07 -26.73
N ILE A 615 -7.58 -33.74 -27.37
CA ILE A 615 -7.13 -32.36 -27.57
C ILE A 615 -7.20 -31.98 -29.04
N TYR A 616 -7.90 -30.89 -29.35
CA TYR A 616 -7.81 -30.19 -30.62
C TYR A 616 -7.10 -28.84 -30.43
N ASN A 617 -5.82 -28.80 -30.80
CA ASN A 617 -5.02 -27.59 -30.79
C ASN A 617 -5.18 -26.83 -32.10
N ASN A 618 -6.09 -25.86 -32.14
CA ASN A 618 -6.35 -25.02 -33.30
C ASN A 618 -5.36 -23.85 -33.43
N ALA A 619 -4.86 -23.31 -32.31
CA ALA A 619 -3.82 -22.29 -32.29
C ALA A 619 -2.94 -22.39 -31.03
N GLY A 620 -1.87 -21.57 -30.98
CA GLY A 620 -0.88 -21.53 -29.90
C GLY A 620 -0.07 -22.82 -29.70
N ASN A 621 0.89 -22.79 -28.78
CA ASN A 621 1.72 -23.95 -28.47
C ASN A 621 0.99 -24.92 -27.53
N LEU A 622 1.23 -26.21 -27.77
CA LEU A 622 0.80 -27.29 -26.89
C LEU A 622 2.02 -27.87 -26.17
N THR A 623 2.06 -27.78 -24.85
CA THR A 623 3.12 -28.37 -24.03
C THR A 623 2.52 -29.45 -23.13
N LEU A 624 2.91 -30.71 -23.35
CA LEU A 624 2.55 -31.84 -22.51
C LEU A 624 3.79 -32.36 -21.78
N VAL A 625 3.73 -32.37 -20.46
CA VAL A 625 4.78 -32.90 -19.57
C VAL A 625 4.14 -33.94 -18.66
N ASN A 626 4.80 -35.08 -18.47
CA ASN A 626 4.37 -36.10 -17.49
C ASN A 626 2.85 -36.39 -17.57
N SER A 627 2.29 -36.68 -18.74
CA SER A 627 0.81 -36.75 -18.90
C SER A 627 0.35 -38.01 -19.62
N THR A 628 -0.90 -38.43 -19.40
CA THR A 628 -1.46 -39.68 -19.93
C THR A 628 -2.68 -39.42 -20.80
N ILE A 629 -2.58 -39.58 -22.12
CA ILE A 629 -3.68 -39.38 -23.09
C ILE A 629 -4.01 -40.71 -23.76
N VAL A 630 -5.05 -41.40 -23.29
CA VAL A 630 -5.34 -42.79 -23.69
C VAL A 630 -6.83 -43.09 -23.82
N GLY A 631 -7.19 -43.98 -24.74
CA GLY A 631 -8.59 -44.43 -24.90
C GLY A 631 -9.57 -43.38 -25.41
N ASN A 632 -9.10 -42.26 -25.96
CA ASN A 632 -9.94 -41.20 -26.53
C ASN A 632 -10.30 -41.52 -28.01
N GLU A 633 -11.44 -41.02 -28.50
CA GLU A 633 -12.00 -41.37 -29.82
C GLU A 633 -12.23 -40.13 -30.69
N GLY A 634 -11.58 -40.04 -31.84
CA GLY A 634 -11.74 -38.94 -32.81
C GLY A 634 -12.00 -39.46 -34.23
N LYS A 635 -12.10 -38.56 -35.22
CA LYS A 635 -11.95 -38.95 -36.65
C LYS A 635 -10.54 -38.69 -37.17
N PHE A 636 -9.93 -37.61 -36.71
CA PHE A 636 -8.54 -37.28 -36.98
C PHE A 636 -7.87 -36.94 -35.65
N GLY A 637 -6.81 -37.65 -35.28
CA GLY A 637 -6.16 -37.45 -33.97
C GLY A 637 -7.06 -37.91 -32.83
N GLY A 638 -7.11 -39.21 -32.55
CA GLY A 638 -7.93 -39.74 -31.45
C GLY A 638 -7.47 -39.23 -30.09
N GLY A 639 -6.15 -39.16 -29.86
CA GLY A 639 -5.57 -38.38 -28.77
C GLY A 639 -5.54 -36.90 -29.12
N ILE A 640 -4.60 -36.50 -29.99
CA ILE A 640 -4.28 -35.12 -30.31
C ILE A 640 -4.47 -34.84 -31.79
N TYR A 641 -5.16 -33.74 -32.12
CA TYR A 641 -5.11 -33.10 -33.43
C TYR A 641 -4.50 -31.70 -33.30
N HIS A 642 -3.65 -31.30 -34.25
CA HIS A 642 -3.06 -29.95 -34.31
C HIS A 642 -3.25 -29.31 -35.70
N GLU A 643 -3.93 -28.16 -35.71
CA GLU A 643 -4.09 -27.26 -36.88
C GLU A 643 -2.88 -26.29 -36.95
N LEU A 644 -2.78 -25.52 -38.03
CA LEU A 644 -1.57 -24.78 -38.37
C LEU A 644 -1.61 -23.29 -38.07
N GLY A 645 -0.49 -22.83 -37.52
CA GLY A 645 0.03 -21.48 -37.72
C GLY A 645 1.48 -21.42 -37.27
N SER A 646 2.43 -21.35 -38.21
CA SER A 646 3.83 -21.07 -37.85
C SER A 646 3.87 -19.71 -37.13
N PRO A 647 4.39 -19.61 -35.89
CA PRO A 647 5.46 -20.44 -35.34
C PRO A 647 5.06 -21.49 -34.28
N TRP A 648 3.78 -21.82 -34.12
CA TRP A 648 3.29 -22.72 -33.07
C TRP A 648 3.91 -24.13 -33.15
N PHE A 649 4.12 -24.77 -32.01
CA PHE A 649 4.69 -26.12 -31.89
C PHE A 649 3.95 -26.99 -30.87
N ILE A 650 4.13 -28.31 -30.99
CA ILE A 650 3.82 -29.27 -29.93
C ILE A 650 5.14 -29.62 -29.21
N SER A 651 5.14 -29.66 -27.88
CA SER A 651 6.23 -30.16 -27.06
C SER A 651 5.75 -31.35 -26.23
N LEU A 652 6.47 -32.48 -26.30
CA LEU A 652 6.15 -33.72 -25.57
C LEU A 652 7.34 -34.15 -24.71
N GLU A 653 7.10 -34.30 -23.42
CA GLU A 653 8.06 -34.82 -22.44
C GLU A 653 7.39 -35.80 -21.48
N ASN A 654 8.01 -36.97 -21.27
CA ASN A 654 7.54 -38.02 -20.33
C ASN A 654 6.04 -38.33 -20.47
N THR A 655 5.49 -38.25 -21.69
CA THR A 655 4.05 -38.27 -21.94
C THR A 655 3.64 -39.53 -22.71
N ILE A 656 2.46 -40.06 -22.38
CA ILE A 656 1.82 -41.18 -23.09
C ILE A 656 0.75 -40.61 -24.02
N VAL A 657 0.80 -40.95 -25.30
CA VAL A 657 -0.32 -40.79 -26.25
C VAL A 657 -0.51 -42.12 -26.97
N ALA A 658 -1.32 -43.01 -26.40
CA ALA A 658 -1.43 -44.40 -26.85
C ALA A 658 -2.84 -44.99 -26.65
N GLY A 659 -3.20 -45.98 -27.47
CA GLY A 659 -4.48 -46.68 -27.35
C GLY A 659 -5.70 -45.80 -27.64
N ASN A 660 -5.51 -44.61 -28.22
CA ASN A 660 -6.59 -43.79 -28.74
C ASN A 660 -7.06 -44.35 -30.10
N THR A 661 -8.21 -43.89 -30.59
CA THR A 661 -8.81 -44.42 -31.84
C THR A 661 -9.29 -43.31 -32.76
N ALA A 662 -8.98 -43.41 -34.06
CA ALA A 662 -9.46 -42.50 -35.09
C ALA A 662 -9.46 -43.13 -36.49
N ASP A 663 -10.20 -42.53 -37.44
CA ASP A 663 -10.15 -42.90 -38.86
C ASP A 663 -8.75 -42.64 -39.47
N VAL A 664 -8.06 -41.58 -39.01
CA VAL A 664 -6.70 -41.21 -39.44
C VAL A 664 -5.87 -40.65 -38.28
N GLY A 665 -4.68 -41.22 -38.04
CA GLY A 665 -3.79 -40.82 -36.94
C GLY A 665 -4.42 -41.10 -35.58
N ALA A 666 -4.35 -42.35 -35.12
CA ALA A 666 -5.08 -42.80 -33.93
C ALA A 666 -4.65 -42.03 -32.67
N ASP A 667 -3.35 -41.84 -32.45
CA ASP A 667 -2.84 -41.11 -31.30
C ASP A 667 -2.59 -39.63 -31.59
N ILE A 668 -1.79 -39.30 -32.61
CA ILE A 668 -1.52 -37.91 -33.01
C ILE A 668 -1.78 -37.71 -34.51
N TYR A 669 -2.45 -36.61 -34.87
CA TYR A 669 -2.58 -36.12 -36.23
C TYR A 669 -2.18 -34.64 -36.32
N VAL A 670 -1.45 -34.27 -37.37
CA VAL A 670 -1.09 -32.88 -37.68
C VAL A 670 -1.34 -32.63 -39.16
N TYR A 671 -1.92 -31.48 -39.49
CA TYR A 671 -2.51 -31.25 -40.81
C TYR A 671 -1.52 -30.93 -41.96
N ASP A 672 -0.28 -30.49 -41.70
CA ASP A 672 0.73 -30.16 -42.74
C ASP A 672 2.17 -30.56 -42.40
N GLU A 673 3.00 -30.52 -43.43
CA GLU A 673 4.35 -31.05 -43.50
C GLU A 673 5.48 -30.03 -43.18
N ASN A 674 5.17 -28.81 -42.74
CA ASN A 674 6.16 -27.82 -42.24
C ASN A 674 6.48 -27.99 -40.74
N LYS A 675 6.95 -29.19 -40.42
CA LYS A 675 6.94 -29.87 -39.12
C LYS A 675 7.81 -29.22 -38.03
N ILE A 676 7.19 -28.79 -36.92
CA ILE A 676 7.89 -28.46 -35.65
C ILE A 676 7.16 -29.15 -34.48
N ILE A 677 7.48 -30.42 -34.24
CA ILE A 677 7.27 -31.02 -32.91
C ILE A 677 8.64 -31.03 -32.21
N LYS A 678 8.65 -30.63 -30.94
CA LYS A 678 9.78 -30.76 -30.02
C LYS A 678 9.51 -31.98 -29.15
N THR A 679 10.49 -32.87 -29.02
CA THR A 679 10.37 -34.07 -28.19
C THR A 679 11.64 -34.22 -27.36
N SER A 680 11.50 -34.49 -26.07
CA SER A 680 12.65 -34.64 -25.16
C SER A 680 13.31 -36.02 -25.21
N GLY A 681 12.77 -36.97 -25.99
CA GLY A 681 13.35 -38.31 -26.20
C GLY A 681 12.74 -39.42 -25.36
N HIS A 682 11.68 -39.13 -24.59
CA HIS A 682 11.19 -39.99 -23.49
C HIS A 682 9.65 -40.05 -23.42
N ASN A 683 8.96 -40.20 -24.55
CA ASN A 683 7.50 -40.35 -24.62
C ASN A 683 7.12 -41.76 -25.11
N LEU A 684 5.85 -42.16 -24.89
CA LEU A 684 5.27 -43.35 -25.51
C LEU A 684 4.14 -42.96 -26.46
N ILE A 685 4.33 -43.23 -27.75
CA ILE A 685 3.34 -42.99 -28.81
C ILE A 685 2.86 -44.33 -29.39
N GLY A 686 1.60 -44.68 -29.18
CA GLY A 686 1.05 -45.97 -29.58
C GLY A 686 1.09 -46.21 -31.10
N ASP A 687 0.64 -45.23 -31.88
CA ASP A 687 0.64 -45.22 -33.34
C ASP A 687 1.24 -43.91 -33.88
N ASN A 688 2.48 -43.99 -34.38
CA ASN A 688 3.15 -42.85 -34.98
C ASN A 688 2.83 -42.61 -36.47
N SER A 689 1.85 -43.30 -37.08
CA SER A 689 1.74 -43.37 -38.56
C SER A 689 1.55 -42.03 -39.28
N SER A 690 0.90 -41.05 -38.65
CA SER A 690 0.74 -39.69 -39.20
C SER A 690 1.94 -38.77 -38.91
N VAL A 691 2.86 -39.22 -38.04
CA VAL A 691 3.85 -38.38 -37.34
C VAL A 691 5.28 -38.98 -37.36
N ALA A 692 5.48 -40.12 -38.04
CA ALA A 692 6.63 -41.03 -37.93
C ALA A 692 8.04 -40.46 -38.27
N SER A 693 8.13 -39.21 -38.75
CA SER A 693 9.40 -38.56 -39.11
C SER A 693 9.96 -37.62 -38.02
N TRP A 694 9.38 -37.61 -36.82
CA TRP A 694 9.62 -36.54 -35.82
C TRP A 694 10.26 -36.99 -34.51
N PHE A 695 10.35 -38.29 -34.27
CA PHE A 695 10.81 -38.85 -33.00
C PHE A 695 12.32 -39.07 -33.01
N ALA A 696 12.96 -38.67 -31.91
CA ALA A 696 14.39 -38.83 -31.67
C ALA A 696 14.75 -40.25 -31.19
N GLU A 697 16.03 -40.51 -30.99
CA GLU A 697 16.52 -41.74 -30.35
C GLU A 697 16.17 -41.70 -28.84
N GLY A 698 15.40 -42.69 -28.37
CA GLY A 698 14.88 -42.79 -27.00
C GLY A 698 13.36 -43.01 -26.94
N GLU A 699 12.63 -42.47 -27.92
CA GLU A 699 11.16 -42.47 -27.97
C GLU A 699 10.55 -43.88 -28.16
N LEU A 700 9.54 -44.22 -27.36
CA LEU A 700 8.81 -45.48 -27.39
C LEU A 700 7.65 -45.41 -28.40
N VAL A 701 7.95 -45.72 -29.68
CA VAL A 701 6.98 -45.53 -30.78
C VAL A 701 6.49 -46.82 -31.42
N GLY A 702 5.17 -46.97 -31.51
CA GLY A 702 4.49 -48.01 -32.29
C GLY A 702 3.95 -47.51 -33.64
N SER A 703 3.10 -48.32 -34.28
CA SER A 703 2.60 -48.07 -35.64
C SER A 703 1.18 -48.61 -35.83
N ALA A 704 0.42 -48.12 -36.82
CA ALA A 704 -0.97 -48.55 -37.03
C ALA A 704 -1.14 -50.07 -37.27
N ALA A 705 -0.09 -50.76 -37.72
CA ALA A 705 -0.10 -52.21 -37.92
C ALA A 705 0.25 -53.00 -36.65
N ASN A 706 1.04 -52.42 -35.74
CA ASN A 706 1.37 -52.95 -34.43
C ASN A 706 1.49 -51.75 -33.47
N PRO A 707 0.38 -51.30 -32.87
CA PRO A 707 0.42 -50.19 -31.90
C PRO A 707 1.23 -50.61 -30.68
N MET A 708 1.95 -49.67 -30.07
CA MET A 708 2.65 -49.91 -28.82
C MET A 708 1.64 -49.81 -27.67
N ASP A 709 1.56 -50.88 -26.88
CA ASP A 709 0.70 -50.96 -25.71
C ASP A 709 1.46 -50.37 -24.50
N PRO A 710 0.94 -49.32 -23.83
CA PRO A 710 1.57 -48.77 -22.63
C PRO A 710 1.42 -49.69 -21.41
N MET A 711 0.61 -50.75 -21.48
CA MET A 711 0.35 -51.69 -20.39
C MET A 711 -0.09 -50.97 -19.10
N LEU A 712 -1.11 -50.11 -19.23
CA LEU A 712 -1.75 -49.43 -18.11
C LEU A 712 -2.85 -50.30 -17.49
N GLY A 713 -3.12 -50.09 -16.20
CA GLY A 713 -4.25 -50.66 -15.49
C GLY A 713 -5.59 -49.99 -15.86
N ASP A 714 -6.65 -50.38 -15.14
CA ASP A 714 -7.96 -49.77 -15.33
C ASP A 714 -7.96 -48.29 -14.90
N PHE A 715 -8.80 -47.48 -15.55
CA PHE A 715 -9.08 -46.10 -15.11
C PHE A 715 -9.85 -46.13 -13.78
N GLY A 716 -9.35 -45.44 -12.77
CA GLY A 716 -10.00 -45.41 -11.47
C GLY A 716 -9.25 -44.61 -10.42
N ASP A 717 -9.72 -44.75 -9.18
CA ASP A 717 -9.07 -44.23 -8.00
C ASP A 717 -7.87 -45.12 -7.66
N ASN A 718 -6.68 -44.52 -7.64
CA ASN A 718 -5.42 -45.19 -7.30
C ASN A 718 -4.68 -44.43 -6.18
N ALA A 719 -5.43 -43.91 -5.21
CA ALA A 719 -4.98 -43.10 -4.07
C ALA A 719 -4.34 -41.76 -4.50
N GLY A 720 -5.18 -40.74 -4.68
CA GLY A 720 -4.81 -39.35 -4.97
C GLY A 720 -6.05 -38.49 -5.27
N PRO A 721 -5.91 -37.17 -5.49
CA PRO A 721 -7.07 -36.28 -5.64
C PRO A 721 -7.85 -36.47 -6.95
N THR A 722 -7.27 -37.09 -7.98
CA THR A 722 -7.96 -37.30 -9.27
C THR A 722 -7.73 -38.71 -9.82
N TYR A 723 -8.66 -39.17 -10.67
CA TYR A 723 -8.59 -40.53 -11.25
C TYR A 723 -7.40 -40.70 -12.20
N THR A 724 -6.72 -41.85 -12.12
CA THR A 724 -5.48 -42.13 -12.87
C THR A 724 -5.48 -43.54 -13.46
N MET A 725 -4.34 -43.96 -14.04
CA MET A 725 -4.06 -45.34 -14.45
C MET A 725 -2.62 -45.69 -14.09
N LEU A 726 -2.41 -46.76 -13.33
CA LEU A 726 -1.07 -47.22 -12.96
C LEU A 726 -0.40 -48.05 -14.08
N PRO A 727 0.92 -47.94 -14.31
CA PRO A 727 1.68 -48.91 -15.09
C PRO A 727 1.58 -50.31 -14.48
N LEU A 728 1.21 -51.30 -15.29
CA LEU A 728 1.20 -52.71 -14.86
C LEU A 728 2.64 -53.25 -14.80
N THR A 729 2.85 -54.28 -13.99
CA THR A 729 4.16 -54.96 -13.87
C THR A 729 4.73 -55.36 -15.23
N GLY A 730 5.92 -54.86 -15.56
CA GLY A 730 6.57 -55.09 -16.85
C GLY A 730 6.13 -54.16 -17.98
N SER A 731 5.36 -53.10 -17.66
CA SER A 731 5.06 -52.00 -18.59
C SER A 731 6.36 -51.36 -19.13
N PRO A 732 6.39 -50.96 -20.41
CA PRO A 732 7.53 -50.25 -20.99
C PRO A 732 7.66 -48.80 -20.50
N LEU A 733 6.72 -48.30 -19.69
CA LEU A 733 6.75 -46.95 -19.12
C LEU A 733 7.72 -46.83 -17.93
N ILE A 734 7.91 -47.94 -17.21
CA ILE A 734 8.54 -47.96 -15.89
C ILE A 734 10.02 -47.59 -16.01
N ASN A 735 10.47 -46.62 -15.20
CA ASN A 735 11.84 -46.10 -15.13
C ASN A 735 12.43 -45.76 -16.52
N SER A 736 11.58 -45.21 -17.41
CA SER A 736 11.92 -44.92 -18.82
C SER A 736 11.84 -43.43 -19.20
N GLY A 737 11.38 -42.58 -18.28
CA GLY A 737 11.36 -41.12 -18.41
C GLY A 737 12.69 -40.44 -18.06
N ILE A 738 12.70 -39.11 -18.05
CA ILE A 738 13.87 -38.29 -17.71
C ILE A 738 13.52 -37.14 -16.77
N SER A 739 14.35 -36.94 -15.74
CA SER A 739 14.32 -35.76 -14.87
C SER A 739 15.12 -34.60 -15.47
N GLN A 740 14.50 -33.42 -15.54
CA GLN A 740 15.12 -32.14 -15.95
C GLN A 740 14.96 -31.06 -14.87
N GLU A 741 15.53 -29.87 -15.12
CA GLU A 741 15.65 -28.72 -14.20
C GLU A 741 14.32 -28.15 -13.67
N ASN A 742 13.16 -28.63 -14.16
CA ASN A 742 11.82 -28.27 -13.68
C ASN A 742 10.89 -29.49 -13.56
N THR A 743 11.43 -30.66 -13.18
CA THR A 743 10.61 -31.85 -12.91
C THR A 743 9.75 -31.59 -11.68
N PRO A 744 8.42 -31.81 -11.73
CA PRO A 744 7.57 -31.77 -10.53
C PRO A 744 8.12 -32.71 -9.45
N SER A 745 8.07 -32.29 -8.18
CA SER A 745 8.47 -33.13 -7.04
C SER A 745 7.56 -34.34 -6.84
N VAL A 746 6.29 -34.21 -7.24
CA VAL A 746 5.24 -35.23 -7.11
C VAL A 746 4.59 -35.57 -8.45
N ASP A 747 3.96 -36.74 -8.52
CA ASP A 747 3.12 -37.20 -9.63
C ASP A 747 1.66 -36.68 -9.50
N GLN A 748 0.75 -37.11 -10.40
CA GLN A 748 -0.66 -36.70 -10.36
C GLN A 748 -1.38 -36.97 -9.04
N ARG A 749 -0.90 -37.94 -8.25
CA ARG A 749 -1.51 -38.35 -6.98
C ARG A 749 -0.96 -37.60 -5.77
N GLY A 750 0.11 -36.83 -5.94
CA GLY A 750 0.88 -36.24 -4.84
C GLY A 750 1.99 -37.15 -4.30
N LEU A 751 2.26 -38.31 -4.93
CA LEU A 751 3.36 -39.20 -4.52
C LEU A 751 4.68 -38.77 -5.17
N LEU A 752 5.82 -39.07 -4.54
CA LEU A 752 7.15 -38.70 -5.05
C LEU A 752 7.34 -39.10 -6.52
N ARG A 753 7.80 -38.14 -7.33
CA ARG A 753 7.94 -38.29 -8.78
C ARG A 753 9.17 -39.08 -9.22
N ILE A 754 10.12 -39.33 -8.31
CA ILE A 754 11.33 -40.13 -8.56
C ILE A 754 11.30 -41.29 -7.56
N SER A 755 10.87 -42.46 -8.01
CA SER A 755 10.82 -43.69 -7.19
C SER A 755 11.67 -44.79 -7.86
N GLY A 756 12.94 -44.88 -7.43
CA GLY A 756 13.92 -45.77 -8.05
C GLY A 756 15.07 -45.01 -8.71
N LEU A 757 15.40 -45.36 -9.96
CA LEU A 757 16.57 -44.80 -10.67
C LEU A 757 16.21 -43.72 -11.70
N PHE A 758 15.02 -43.81 -12.30
CA PHE A 758 14.49 -42.87 -13.28
C PHE A 758 12.98 -42.81 -13.13
N ILE A 759 12.39 -41.67 -13.51
CA ILE A 759 10.94 -41.52 -13.47
C ILE A 759 10.24 -42.38 -14.53
N ASP A 760 8.96 -42.65 -14.31
CA ASP A 760 8.07 -43.28 -15.27
C ASP A 760 7.55 -42.27 -16.30
N ILE A 761 7.25 -42.77 -17.50
CA ILE A 761 6.55 -42.02 -18.56
C ILE A 761 5.05 -42.04 -18.24
N GLY A 762 4.41 -40.86 -18.16
CA GLY A 762 2.98 -40.69 -17.91
C GLY A 762 2.66 -39.78 -16.72
N ALA A 763 1.39 -39.72 -16.35
CA ALA A 763 0.91 -38.88 -15.25
C ALA A 763 1.28 -39.38 -13.84
N VAL A 764 1.61 -40.67 -13.70
CA VAL A 764 1.92 -41.30 -12.41
C VAL A 764 3.31 -41.93 -12.38
N GLU A 765 3.88 -42.04 -11.18
CA GLU A 765 5.10 -42.77 -10.87
C GLU A 765 4.74 -44.10 -10.19
N LEU A 766 5.08 -45.26 -10.77
CA LEU A 766 4.95 -46.52 -10.06
C LEU A 766 5.98 -46.57 -8.94
N GLN A 767 5.52 -46.34 -7.71
CA GLN A 767 6.35 -46.49 -6.52
C GLN A 767 6.94 -47.92 -6.50
N GLN A 768 8.24 -48.05 -6.20
CA GLN A 768 8.85 -49.38 -6.16
C GLN A 768 8.19 -50.23 -5.08
N GLN A 769 7.43 -51.24 -5.50
CA GLN A 769 7.03 -52.31 -4.59
C GLN A 769 8.28 -53.09 -4.20
N GLY A 770 8.72 -52.89 -2.96
CA GLY A 770 9.66 -53.79 -2.30
C GLY A 770 9.13 -55.22 -2.37
N SER A 771 10.03 -56.17 -2.62
CA SER A 771 9.78 -57.59 -2.35
C SER A 771 10.39 -58.00 -1.01
N ASP A 772 10.57 -56.99 -0.18
CA ASP A 772 11.15 -57.05 1.13
C ASP A 772 9.97 -57.35 2.10
N ASP A 773 10.33 -58.05 3.17
CA ASP A 773 9.49 -58.72 4.19
C ASP A 773 10.39 -58.67 5.41
N ASN A 774 10.55 -57.44 5.91
CA ASN A 774 11.75 -56.99 6.61
C ASN A 774 11.83 -57.57 8.03
N ASP A 775 10.69 -57.68 8.72
CA ASP A 775 10.54 -58.43 9.98
C ASP A 775 10.48 -59.98 9.79
N SER A 776 10.15 -60.44 8.58
CA SER A 776 9.92 -61.85 8.20
C SER A 776 8.67 -62.52 8.83
N ASP A 777 7.61 -61.76 9.12
CA ASP A 777 6.26 -62.23 9.47
C ASP A 777 5.60 -63.00 8.30
N GLY A 778 5.86 -62.59 7.07
CA GLY A 778 5.31 -63.16 5.84
C GLY A 778 4.11 -62.43 5.25
N ILE A 779 3.80 -61.23 5.76
CA ILE A 779 3.28 -60.10 4.98
C ILE A 779 4.47 -59.53 4.16
N ALA A 780 4.35 -58.38 3.50
CA ALA A 780 5.43 -57.79 2.73
C ALA A 780 5.32 -56.28 2.81
N ASP A 781 6.45 -55.58 2.91
CA ASP A 781 6.57 -54.18 3.33
C ASP A 781 5.50 -53.26 2.70
N ALA A 782 5.28 -53.38 1.38
CA ALA A 782 4.28 -52.59 0.67
C ALA A 782 2.79 -52.82 1.05
N ILE A 783 2.48 -53.72 1.99
CA ILE A 783 1.14 -54.01 2.54
C ILE A 783 1.15 -54.41 4.03
N ASP A 784 2.31 -54.47 4.70
CA ASP A 784 2.32 -54.40 6.16
C ASP A 784 2.05 -52.95 6.58
N PRO A 785 1.71 -52.73 7.86
CA PRO A 785 1.66 -51.39 8.45
C PRO A 785 2.68 -51.22 9.59
N ASP A 786 3.65 -52.13 9.71
CA ASP A 786 4.65 -52.30 10.80
C ASP A 786 5.75 -53.24 10.26
N ASP A 787 6.54 -52.74 9.30
CA ASP A 787 7.47 -53.49 8.44
C ASP A 787 8.68 -54.10 9.20
N ASP A 788 8.90 -53.74 10.46
CA ASP A 788 9.97 -54.29 11.30
C ASP A 788 9.52 -54.94 12.63
N ASN A 789 8.24 -54.81 12.98
CA ASN A 789 7.56 -55.45 14.12
C ASN A 789 8.02 -54.97 15.50
N ASP A 790 8.45 -53.71 15.61
CA ASP A 790 8.73 -53.09 16.91
C ASP A 790 7.49 -52.51 17.62
N SER A 791 6.36 -52.43 16.91
CA SER A 791 5.03 -51.93 17.32
C SER A 791 4.75 -50.44 17.14
N VAL A 792 5.65 -49.68 16.50
CA VAL A 792 5.29 -48.43 15.79
C VAL A 792 4.64 -48.82 14.44
N LEU A 793 3.99 -47.88 13.74
CA LEU A 793 3.39 -48.14 12.42
C LEU A 793 4.16 -47.35 11.36
N ASP A 794 4.43 -47.89 10.16
CA ASP A 794 5.31 -47.26 9.15
C ASP A 794 4.98 -45.81 8.81
N ASN A 795 3.70 -45.43 8.93
CA ASN A 795 3.21 -44.09 8.63
C ASN A 795 3.46 -43.07 9.76
N ASN A 796 3.96 -43.55 10.89
CA ASN A 796 4.37 -42.86 12.11
C ASN A 796 5.81 -43.28 12.49
N ASP A 797 6.53 -44.01 11.65
CA ASP A 797 7.84 -44.58 11.97
C ASP A 797 8.96 -43.86 11.19
N ALA A 798 9.98 -43.36 11.90
CA ALA A 798 11.16 -42.72 11.34
C ALA A 798 12.12 -43.72 10.66
N TYR A 799 12.11 -44.98 11.09
CA TYR A 799 12.89 -46.09 10.55
C TYR A 799 12.07 -47.37 10.32
N PRO A 800 11.00 -47.36 9.50
CA PRO A 800 10.04 -48.49 9.37
C PRO A 800 10.65 -49.87 9.07
N LEU A 801 11.89 -49.90 8.59
CA LEU A 801 12.61 -51.11 8.20
C LEU A 801 13.70 -51.52 9.22
N ILE A 802 13.79 -50.94 10.43
CA ILE A 802 14.93 -51.09 11.35
C ILE A 802 14.53 -51.07 12.84
N ALA A 803 13.81 -52.10 13.27
CA ALA A 803 13.25 -52.27 14.63
C ALA A 803 14.12 -51.72 15.77
N ILE A 804 13.53 -50.78 16.52
CA ILE A 804 14.19 -50.01 17.58
C ILE A 804 14.65 -50.88 18.76
N GLY A 805 13.92 -51.96 19.05
CA GLY A 805 14.35 -53.04 19.94
C GLY A 805 14.39 -52.71 21.45
N ASP A 806 15.55 -52.27 21.96
CA ASP A 806 15.83 -52.05 23.40
C ASP A 806 16.24 -50.58 23.69
N TYR A 807 16.18 -49.68 22.69
CA TYR A 807 16.41 -48.25 22.90
C TYR A 807 15.20 -47.60 23.60
N VAL A 808 15.39 -46.36 24.06
CA VAL A 808 14.28 -45.50 24.49
C VAL A 808 13.91 -44.65 23.28
N ASP A 809 12.61 -44.41 23.18
CA ASP A 809 11.89 -43.63 22.19
C ASP A 809 10.73 -43.05 23.01
N THR A 810 10.59 -41.73 22.99
CA THR A 810 9.81 -40.99 23.97
C THR A 810 8.47 -40.53 23.41
N ASP A 811 8.41 -40.06 22.17
CA ASP A 811 7.17 -39.72 21.46
C ASP A 811 6.47 -40.95 20.82
N ASN A 812 7.20 -42.05 20.59
CA ASN A 812 6.81 -43.29 19.90
C ASN A 812 6.76 -43.18 18.36
N ASP A 813 7.69 -42.43 17.75
CA ASP A 813 7.91 -42.37 16.30
C ASP A 813 8.94 -43.38 15.75
N GLY A 814 9.52 -44.26 16.57
CA GLY A 814 10.49 -45.27 16.10
C GLY A 814 11.93 -44.75 15.95
N ALA A 815 12.19 -43.45 16.10
CA ALA A 815 13.53 -42.92 16.30
C ALA A 815 13.98 -43.06 17.77
N PRO A 816 15.23 -43.49 18.04
CA PRO A 816 15.69 -43.65 19.41
C PRO A 816 16.34 -42.39 19.99
N ASP A 817 15.96 -41.97 21.21
CA ASP A 817 16.50 -40.80 21.94
C ASP A 817 18.03 -40.67 21.80
N LEU A 818 18.74 -41.81 21.89
CA LEU A 818 20.19 -41.87 21.90
C LEU A 818 20.75 -43.02 21.05
N CYS A 819 20.98 -42.74 19.77
CA CYS A 819 21.61 -43.68 18.85
C CYS A 819 23.12 -43.85 19.08
N ASN A 820 23.49 -44.95 19.75
CA ASN A 820 24.88 -45.33 19.92
C ASN A 820 25.50 -45.96 18.65
N ALA A 821 26.81 -46.22 18.65
CA ALA A 821 27.53 -46.76 17.48
C ALA A 821 27.00 -48.11 16.92
N ALA A 822 26.20 -48.87 17.67
CA ALA A 822 25.52 -50.06 17.14
C ALA A 822 24.25 -49.69 16.35
N CYS A 823 23.44 -48.76 16.87
CA CYS A 823 22.29 -48.16 16.19
C CYS A 823 22.72 -47.47 14.87
N ILE A 824 23.78 -46.64 14.92
CA ILE A 824 24.38 -46.01 13.72
C ILE A 824 24.89 -47.06 12.70
N SER A 825 25.24 -48.27 13.16
CA SER A 825 25.69 -49.36 12.28
C SER A 825 24.53 -50.13 11.63
N LEU A 826 23.29 -49.93 12.08
CA LEU A 826 22.07 -50.49 11.48
C LEU A 826 21.50 -49.54 10.42
N GLY A 827 21.60 -48.23 10.62
CA GLY A 827 21.15 -47.21 9.66
C GLY A 827 20.45 -46.02 10.32
N MET A 828 19.96 -46.22 11.54
CA MET A 828 19.34 -45.22 12.40
C MET A 828 20.30 -44.06 12.77
N ALA A 829 19.74 -42.87 12.96
CA ALA A 829 20.32 -41.79 13.75
C ALA A 829 19.67 -41.76 15.14
N ALA A 830 20.06 -40.82 16.00
CA ALA A 830 19.20 -40.47 17.12
C ALA A 830 18.01 -39.71 16.56
N ASP A 831 16.92 -39.65 17.31
CA ASP A 831 15.96 -38.59 17.04
C ASP A 831 16.61 -37.21 17.27
N THR A 832 15.89 -36.18 16.85
CA THR A 832 16.30 -34.79 16.92
C THR A 832 15.23 -33.88 17.53
N ASP A 833 14.09 -34.43 17.94
CA ASP A 833 12.93 -33.80 18.60
C ASP A 833 12.20 -34.92 19.39
N ASP A 834 12.91 -35.50 20.37
CA ASP A 834 12.63 -36.75 21.10
C ASP A 834 11.19 -36.80 21.73
N ASP A 835 10.48 -35.68 21.86
CA ASP A 835 9.09 -35.59 22.34
C ASP A 835 8.06 -34.99 21.36
N ASN A 836 8.52 -34.49 20.20
CA ASN A 836 7.73 -34.01 19.07
C ASN A 836 6.82 -32.80 19.41
N ASP A 837 7.25 -31.93 20.33
CA ASP A 837 6.58 -30.65 20.59
C ASP A 837 6.85 -29.57 19.52
N GLY A 838 7.84 -29.83 18.65
CA GLY A 838 8.22 -28.99 17.52
C GLY A 838 9.51 -28.18 17.75
N VAL A 839 10.26 -28.50 18.81
CA VAL A 839 11.57 -27.91 19.12
C VAL A 839 12.63 -29.02 19.18
N LEU A 840 13.67 -28.90 18.37
CA LEU A 840 14.72 -29.91 18.28
C LEU A 840 15.48 -30.10 19.62
N ASP A 841 15.92 -31.32 20.00
CA ASP A 841 16.56 -31.56 21.32
C ASP A 841 17.84 -30.77 21.57
N VAL A 842 18.58 -30.51 20.49
CA VAL A 842 19.79 -29.69 20.53
C VAL A 842 19.48 -28.23 20.88
N ASP A 843 18.23 -27.87 20.64
CA ASP A 843 17.62 -26.58 20.79
C ASP A 843 16.49 -26.62 21.83
N ASP A 844 16.39 -27.66 22.68
CA ASP A 844 15.38 -27.76 23.73
C ASP A 844 15.99 -28.03 25.13
N ALA A 845 15.37 -27.47 26.17
CA ALA A 845 15.75 -27.67 27.56
C ALA A 845 15.08 -28.90 28.20
N TYR A 846 14.00 -29.42 27.62
CA TYR A 846 13.14 -30.46 28.18
C TYR A 846 12.79 -31.61 27.21
N PRO A 847 13.71 -32.12 26.35
CA PRO A 847 13.38 -32.86 25.12
C PRO A 847 12.61 -34.19 25.27
N LEU A 848 12.21 -34.55 26.48
CA LEU A 848 11.50 -35.78 26.82
C LEU A 848 10.13 -35.50 27.48
N ASP A 849 9.58 -34.28 27.35
CA ASP A 849 8.32 -33.82 27.94
C ASP A 849 7.58 -32.83 27.02
N VAL A 850 6.83 -33.40 26.07
CA VAL A 850 5.86 -32.80 25.11
C VAL A 850 4.85 -31.77 25.65
N THR A 851 4.93 -31.43 26.94
CA THR A 851 4.18 -30.35 27.58
C THR A 851 5.01 -29.12 27.94
N GLN A 852 6.31 -29.10 27.63
CA GLN A 852 7.25 -28.03 27.97
C GLN A 852 8.35 -27.84 26.90
N SER A 853 8.12 -27.00 25.88
CA SER A 853 9.16 -26.64 24.90
C SER A 853 9.96 -25.41 25.35
N LYS A 854 11.30 -25.39 25.22
CA LYS A 854 12.13 -24.18 25.31
C LYS A 854 13.19 -24.11 24.21
N ASN A 855 12.81 -23.51 23.08
CA ASN A 855 13.67 -23.26 21.93
C ASN A 855 14.92 -22.42 22.26
N THR A 856 16.11 -23.04 22.23
CA THR A 856 17.40 -22.41 22.51
C THR A 856 18.11 -21.87 21.27
N THR A 857 17.61 -22.09 20.04
CA THR A 857 18.14 -21.44 18.81
C THR A 857 17.25 -20.34 18.25
N GLN A 858 15.96 -20.31 18.58
CA GLN A 858 15.17 -19.09 18.59
C GLN A 858 15.14 -18.49 20.00
N GLN A 859 16.33 -18.26 20.57
CA GLN A 859 16.47 -17.33 21.69
C GLN A 859 15.86 -16.00 21.23
N LYS A 860 14.72 -15.61 21.83
CA LYS A 860 13.94 -14.43 21.44
C LYS A 860 14.83 -13.19 21.55
N VAL A 861 15.36 -12.72 20.42
CA VAL A 861 16.35 -11.63 20.40
C VAL A 861 15.65 -10.36 20.85
N LYS A 862 15.89 -9.99 22.10
CA LYS A 862 15.25 -8.84 22.75
C LYS A 862 15.44 -7.59 21.91
N ASN A 863 14.38 -6.84 21.67
CA ASN A 863 14.42 -5.62 20.87
C ASN A 863 14.82 -5.81 19.39
N ASP A 864 14.92 -7.02 18.82
CA ASP A 864 15.04 -7.19 17.36
C ASP A 864 13.72 -6.78 16.70
N VAL A 865 13.74 -5.74 15.87
CA VAL A 865 12.56 -5.20 15.18
C VAL A 865 12.60 -5.46 13.67
N ASP A 866 13.70 -5.97 13.10
CA ASP A 866 13.84 -6.25 11.66
C ASP A 866 14.07 -7.72 11.29
N GLY A 867 13.98 -8.60 12.29
CA GLY A 867 13.90 -10.05 12.16
C GLY A 867 15.22 -10.68 11.70
N ASP A 868 16.34 -9.96 11.86
CA ASP A 868 17.65 -10.38 11.36
C ASP A 868 18.54 -11.07 12.41
N GLY A 869 18.01 -11.25 13.63
CA GLY A 869 18.69 -11.88 14.75
C GLY A 869 19.57 -10.93 15.57
N ASN A 870 19.44 -9.61 15.40
CA ASN A 870 20.15 -8.61 16.20
C ASN A 870 19.16 -7.67 16.91
N SER A 871 19.43 -7.39 18.19
CA SER A 871 18.75 -6.37 18.98
C SER A 871 18.89 -4.99 18.34
N ASP A 872 17.80 -4.23 18.31
CA ASP A 872 17.75 -2.92 17.68
C ASP A 872 17.46 -1.77 18.65
N LEU A 873 17.80 -0.54 18.24
CA LEU A 873 17.79 0.63 19.12
C LEU A 873 16.72 1.66 18.73
N LEU A 874 15.70 1.79 19.58
CA LEU A 874 14.62 2.75 19.42
C LEU A 874 14.87 4.06 20.19
N TRP A 875 14.97 5.17 19.47
CA TRP A 875 15.32 6.50 20.00
C TRP A 875 14.16 7.50 19.89
N ARG A 876 13.84 8.23 20.98
CA ARG A 876 12.85 9.33 21.02
C ARG A 876 13.49 10.65 21.44
N SER A 877 13.23 11.74 20.71
CA SER A 877 13.56 13.11 21.11
C SER A 877 12.36 13.74 21.82
N GLU A 878 12.44 13.91 23.14
CA GLU A 878 11.37 14.57 23.92
C GLU A 878 11.10 15.98 23.41
N ALA A 879 12.14 16.75 23.12
CA ALA A 879 12.03 18.15 22.70
C ALA A 879 11.48 18.37 21.28
N LYS A 880 11.21 17.31 20.52
CA LYS A 880 10.72 17.38 19.12
C LYS A 880 9.63 16.37 18.78
N GLY A 881 9.34 15.43 19.67
CA GLY A 881 8.49 14.27 19.42
C GLY A 881 9.03 13.23 18.43
N TRP A 882 10.25 13.42 17.86
CA TRP A 882 10.80 12.58 16.80
C TRP A 882 11.21 11.20 17.31
N ASN A 883 10.76 10.14 16.64
CA ASN A 883 11.12 8.76 16.96
C ASN A 883 11.90 8.13 15.79
N PHE A 884 13.00 7.45 16.11
CA PHE A 884 13.93 6.85 15.15
C PHE A 884 14.27 5.43 15.56
N LEU A 885 14.11 4.50 14.63
CA LEU A 885 14.62 3.15 14.75
C LEU A 885 16.02 3.09 14.16
N TRP A 886 16.97 2.52 14.89
CA TRP A 886 18.33 2.25 14.43
C TRP A 886 18.56 0.74 14.43
N SER A 887 18.57 0.12 13.24
CA SER A 887 18.96 -1.27 13.14
C SER A 887 20.46 -1.49 13.24
N MET A 888 20.87 -2.62 13.81
CA MET A 888 22.24 -2.89 14.25
C MET A 888 22.98 -3.90 13.33
N ASP A 889 24.31 -3.94 13.47
CA ASP A 889 25.26 -4.83 12.78
C ASP A 889 26.54 -4.80 13.64
N GLY A 890 26.44 -5.50 14.78
CA GLY A 890 27.38 -5.47 15.89
C GLY A 890 27.65 -4.06 16.39
N VAL A 891 28.91 -3.66 16.35
CA VAL A 891 29.39 -2.35 16.79
C VAL A 891 28.93 -1.15 15.93
N LYS A 892 28.01 -1.33 15.00
CA LYS A 892 27.55 -0.33 14.01
C LYS A 892 26.02 -0.29 13.91
N THR A 893 25.52 0.87 13.50
CA THR A 893 24.15 1.02 12.99
C THR A 893 24.12 0.65 11.50
N LYS A 894 23.38 -0.41 11.17
CA LYS A 894 23.04 -0.91 9.82
C LYS A 894 22.17 0.11 9.09
N GLN A 895 21.02 0.45 9.65
CA GLN A 895 20.11 1.48 9.12
C GLN A 895 19.60 2.41 10.24
N ALA A 896 19.23 3.65 9.90
CA ALA A 896 18.56 4.55 10.84
C ALA A 896 17.40 5.24 10.11
N LYS A 897 16.16 4.97 10.54
CA LYS A 897 14.93 5.43 9.89
C LYS A 897 14.04 6.18 10.89
N PRO A 898 13.48 7.35 10.54
CA PRO A 898 12.39 7.94 11.32
C PRO A 898 11.15 7.04 11.23
N ILE A 899 10.51 6.76 12.37
CA ILE A 899 9.23 6.03 12.39
C ILE A 899 8.08 7.03 12.25
N ASN A 900 7.97 7.94 13.22
CA ASN A 900 6.91 8.94 13.30
C ASN A 900 7.35 10.13 14.18
N VAL A 901 6.42 11.08 14.35
CA VAL A 901 6.57 12.23 15.25
C VAL A 901 5.36 12.32 16.17
N VAL A 902 5.56 12.09 17.47
CA VAL A 902 4.52 12.18 18.50
C VAL A 902 4.77 13.43 19.34
N GLN A 903 4.04 14.51 19.01
CA GLN A 903 4.09 15.80 19.71
C GLN A 903 3.23 15.76 20.99
N ASP A 904 3.87 15.68 22.16
CA ASP A 904 3.37 16.04 23.50
C ASP A 904 4.41 15.56 24.53
N ASP A 905 4.70 16.40 25.53
CA ASP A 905 5.64 16.14 26.62
C ASP A 905 5.21 14.95 27.50
N GLY A 906 3.94 14.51 27.42
CA GLY A 906 3.42 13.38 28.17
C GLY A 906 3.84 11.99 27.67
N TRP A 907 4.21 11.82 26.40
CA TRP A 907 4.42 10.50 25.78
C TRP A 907 5.83 9.91 25.98
N LEU A 908 5.86 8.69 26.53
CA LEU A 908 7.01 7.80 26.61
C LEU A 908 6.80 6.55 25.74
N MET A 909 7.89 6.02 25.18
CA MET A 909 7.96 4.61 24.78
C MET A 909 8.30 3.86 26.06
N ALA A 910 7.33 3.10 26.58
CA ALA A 910 7.35 2.62 27.96
C ALA A 910 7.59 1.12 28.09
N GLY A 911 7.43 0.37 27.00
CA GLY A 911 7.87 -1.02 26.88
C GLY A 911 8.20 -1.33 25.42
N GLN A 912 9.26 -2.10 25.22
CA GLN A 912 9.60 -2.72 23.95
C GLN A 912 9.56 -4.26 24.10
N GLY A 913 9.14 -4.97 23.06
CA GLY A 913 9.04 -6.43 23.01
C GLY A 913 8.03 -6.87 21.96
N ASP A 914 8.23 -8.05 21.37
CA ASP A 914 7.28 -8.67 20.42
C ASP A 914 6.00 -9.08 21.16
N TYR A 915 4.87 -8.40 20.87
CA TYR A 915 3.57 -8.56 21.53
C TYR A 915 2.59 -9.45 20.75
N ASP A 916 2.86 -9.79 19.49
CA ASP A 916 2.00 -10.65 18.65
C ASP A 916 2.59 -12.01 18.26
N ALA A 917 3.85 -12.26 18.63
CA ALA A 917 4.66 -13.44 18.35
C ALA A 917 5.01 -13.64 16.86
N ASP A 918 5.17 -12.56 16.10
CA ASP A 918 5.65 -12.62 14.71
C ASP A 918 7.19 -12.59 14.55
N GLY A 919 7.93 -12.48 15.65
CA GLY A 919 9.39 -12.40 15.69
C GLY A 919 9.96 -10.99 15.63
N HIS A 920 9.14 -9.94 15.48
CA HIS A 920 9.57 -8.54 15.49
C HIS A 920 9.13 -7.85 16.78
N SER A 921 10.02 -7.02 17.31
CA SER A 921 9.78 -6.29 18.54
C SER A 921 8.90 -5.06 18.33
N ASP A 922 7.83 -5.00 19.09
CA ASP A 922 6.82 -3.94 19.05
C ASP A 922 7.06 -2.84 20.08
N ILE A 923 6.21 -1.80 20.05
CA ILE A 923 6.36 -0.59 20.87
C ILE A 923 5.08 -0.30 21.65
N LEU A 924 5.17 -0.30 22.99
CA LEU A 924 4.10 0.17 23.87
C LEU A 924 4.35 1.62 24.29
N TRP A 925 3.40 2.48 23.94
CA TRP A 925 3.38 3.91 24.19
C TRP A 925 2.54 4.28 25.41
N ARG A 926 3.07 5.17 26.25
CA ARG A 926 2.46 5.61 27.52
C ARG A 926 2.35 7.13 27.58
N ASN A 927 1.15 7.68 27.73
CA ASN A 927 1.00 9.08 28.11
C ASN A 927 0.93 9.24 29.64
N THR A 928 2.01 9.75 30.21
CA THR A 928 2.20 9.93 31.65
C THR A 928 1.38 11.07 32.28
N LEU A 929 0.75 11.91 31.45
CA LEU A 929 -0.12 13.00 31.89
C LEU A 929 -1.59 12.59 31.82
N THR A 930 -2.02 12.04 30.68
CA THR A 930 -3.42 11.70 30.46
C THR A 930 -3.79 10.39 31.13
N GLY A 931 -2.97 9.35 31.01
CA GLY A 931 -3.34 7.97 31.38
C GLY A 931 -3.57 7.05 30.18
N LEU A 932 -3.47 7.55 28.94
CA LEU A 932 -3.63 6.75 27.72
C LEU A 932 -2.44 5.81 27.45
N ASN A 933 -2.72 4.64 26.88
CA ASN A 933 -1.73 3.71 26.35
C ASN A 933 -2.05 3.38 24.88
N PHE A 934 -1.02 3.29 24.05
CA PHE A 934 -1.10 2.75 22.69
C PHE A 934 -0.15 1.56 22.56
N ILE A 935 -0.45 0.66 21.64
CA ILE A 935 0.45 -0.38 21.16
C ILE A 935 0.64 -0.20 19.66
N TYR A 936 1.89 -0.29 19.21
CA TYR A 936 2.29 -0.21 17.81
C TYR A 936 2.98 -1.53 17.49
N LEU A 937 2.30 -2.37 16.70
CA LEU A 937 2.92 -3.56 16.13
C LEU A 937 3.84 -3.14 14.98
N MET A 938 4.97 -3.80 14.82
CA MET A 938 6.03 -3.44 13.89
C MET A 938 6.19 -4.53 12.81
N ASP A 939 6.68 -4.12 11.64
CA ASP A 939 7.12 -5.01 10.56
C ASP A 939 8.39 -4.38 9.98
N GLY A 940 9.53 -4.89 10.43
CA GLY A 940 10.79 -4.24 10.22
C GLY A 940 10.80 -2.80 10.77
N LEU A 941 11.35 -1.91 9.96
CA LEU A 941 11.39 -0.49 10.26
C LEU A 941 10.05 0.24 10.00
N ASN A 942 8.91 -0.45 9.91
CA ASN A 942 7.57 0.10 9.66
C ASN A 942 6.63 -0.20 10.84
N ILE A 943 5.59 0.62 10.99
CA ILE A 943 4.46 0.29 11.87
C ILE A 943 3.53 -0.59 11.03
N LYS A 944 3.34 -1.85 11.45
CA LYS A 944 2.42 -2.84 10.89
C LYS A 944 0.98 -2.49 11.25
N ALA A 945 0.73 -2.20 12.53
CA ALA A 945 -0.55 -1.77 13.04
C ALA A 945 -0.37 -0.90 14.29
N LYS A 946 -1.39 -0.12 14.69
CA LYS A 946 -1.37 0.67 15.93
C LYS A 946 -2.78 0.78 16.50
N GLN A 947 -2.93 0.71 17.81
CA GLN A 947 -4.23 0.86 18.47
C GLN A 947 -4.10 1.51 19.85
N VAL A 948 -5.15 2.22 20.29
CA VAL A 948 -5.33 2.57 21.71
C VAL A 948 -5.55 1.28 22.49
N LEU A 949 -4.58 0.91 23.32
CA LEU A 949 -4.64 -0.32 24.09
C LEU A 949 -5.67 -0.20 25.23
N ASN A 950 -5.49 0.80 26.10
CA ASN A 950 -6.41 1.13 27.18
C ASN A 950 -6.05 2.47 27.85
N TYR A 951 -6.72 2.76 28.96
CA TYR A 951 -6.40 3.86 29.87
C TYR A 951 -6.08 3.31 31.27
N VAL A 952 -4.97 3.77 31.85
CA VAL A 952 -4.50 3.42 33.20
C VAL A 952 -4.16 4.69 33.97
N ASP A 953 -4.72 4.85 35.18
CA ASP A 953 -4.66 6.09 35.98
C ASP A 953 -3.23 6.65 36.12
N ALA A 954 -3.01 7.85 35.57
CA ALA A 954 -1.77 8.62 35.70
C ALA A 954 -1.86 9.67 36.82
N PRO A 955 -0.74 10.01 37.51
CA PRO A 955 0.61 9.45 37.35
C PRO A 955 0.90 8.28 38.30
N GLN A 956 -0.09 7.76 39.03
CA GLN A 956 0.16 6.79 40.11
C GLN A 956 0.55 5.41 39.60
N TRP A 957 0.10 5.02 38.40
CA TRP A 957 0.52 3.77 37.75
C TRP A 957 1.56 4.02 36.67
N GLU A 958 2.67 3.30 36.80
CA GLU A 958 3.78 3.28 35.86
C GLU A 958 3.93 1.87 35.30
N LEU A 959 4.27 1.77 34.02
CA LEU A 959 4.82 0.56 33.42
C LEU A 959 6.24 0.39 33.98
N ARG A 960 6.55 -0.82 34.48
CA ARG A 960 7.81 -1.12 35.19
C ARG A 960 8.52 -2.40 34.73
N GLY A 961 7.92 -3.17 33.83
CA GLY A 961 8.56 -4.26 33.12
C GLY A 961 7.83 -4.57 31.81
N SER A 962 8.60 -4.95 30.80
CA SER A 962 8.18 -5.57 29.55
C SER A 962 8.95 -6.89 29.44
N GLY A 963 8.28 -8.00 29.12
CA GLY A 963 8.86 -9.34 29.09
C GLY A 963 7.78 -10.42 29.13
N ASP A 964 8.07 -11.62 28.62
CA ASP A 964 7.11 -12.74 28.52
C ASP A 964 6.85 -13.36 29.90
N PHE A 965 5.73 -13.04 30.54
CA PHE A 965 5.48 -13.46 31.92
C PHE A 965 4.74 -14.80 32.03
N ASN A 966 4.36 -15.43 30.90
CA ASN A 966 3.54 -16.65 30.88
C ASN A 966 4.10 -17.80 30.01
N GLY A 967 5.13 -17.56 29.22
CA GLY A 967 5.77 -18.54 28.34
C GLY A 967 5.01 -18.79 27.04
N ASP A 968 4.14 -17.88 26.60
CA ASP A 968 3.37 -18.06 25.35
C ASP A 968 4.06 -17.49 24.10
N GLY A 969 5.27 -16.96 24.26
CA GLY A 969 6.08 -16.37 23.21
C GLY A 969 5.81 -14.88 23.00
N LYS A 970 4.80 -14.28 23.64
CA LYS A 970 4.49 -12.84 23.55
C LYS A 970 5.06 -12.08 24.74
N GLY A 971 5.45 -10.84 24.49
CA GLY A 971 5.85 -9.92 25.56
C GLY A 971 4.63 -9.53 26.38
N ASP A 972 4.80 -9.43 27.69
CA ASP A 972 3.75 -9.00 28.61
C ASP A 972 4.17 -7.75 29.38
N VAL A 973 3.22 -7.14 30.09
CA VAL A 973 3.39 -5.80 30.67
C VAL A 973 3.13 -5.77 32.17
N LEU A 974 4.17 -5.47 32.95
CA LEU A 974 4.11 -5.32 34.40
C LEU A 974 3.91 -3.85 34.82
N TRP A 975 2.74 -3.58 35.38
CA TRP A 975 2.35 -2.31 35.98
C TRP A 975 2.61 -2.26 37.47
N ARG A 976 2.94 -1.06 37.97
CA ARG A 976 3.05 -0.80 39.40
C ARG A 976 2.47 0.53 39.83
N ASN A 977 1.73 0.52 40.94
CA ASN A 977 1.27 1.72 41.62
C ASN A 977 2.35 2.27 42.56
N VAL A 978 2.84 3.50 42.35
CA VAL A 978 3.95 4.07 43.15
C VAL A 978 3.57 4.50 44.55
N ASP A 979 2.30 4.84 44.78
CA ASP A 979 1.81 5.35 46.07
C ASP A 979 1.38 4.23 47.01
N ARG A 980 0.82 3.14 46.46
CA ARG A 980 0.28 2.00 47.23
C ARG A 980 1.19 0.77 47.21
N GLY A 981 1.96 0.59 46.15
CA GLY A 981 2.85 -0.57 45.96
C GLY A 981 2.20 -1.76 45.25
N ASP A 982 0.93 -1.66 44.86
CA ASP A 982 0.19 -2.65 44.06
C ASP A 982 0.93 -2.96 42.75
N THR A 983 0.87 -4.21 42.30
CA THR A 983 1.33 -4.62 40.97
C THR A 983 0.22 -5.30 40.18
N TRP A 984 0.35 -5.29 38.86
CA TRP A 984 -0.64 -5.81 37.94
C TRP A 984 0.06 -6.28 36.66
N PHE A 985 -0.31 -7.43 36.13
CA PHE A 985 0.19 -7.93 34.85
C PHE A 985 -0.92 -7.83 33.80
N TYR A 986 -0.58 -7.31 32.62
CA TYR A 986 -1.38 -7.43 31.41
C TYR A 986 -0.66 -8.41 30.51
N MET A 987 -1.29 -9.55 30.27
CA MET A 987 -0.81 -10.53 29.32
C MET A 987 -1.36 -10.14 27.96
N MET A 988 -0.46 -9.91 27.01
CA MET A 988 -0.76 -9.25 25.75
C MET A 988 -1.21 -10.28 24.70
N ASP A 989 -1.99 -9.81 23.74
CA ASP A 989 -2.37 -10.63 22.58
C ASP A 989 -2.47 -9.68 21.38
N GLY A 990 -1.31 -9.40 20.79
CA GLY A 990 -1.09 -8.40 19.75
C GLY A 990 -1.61 -7.03 20.16
N LEU A 991 -2.57 -6.49 19.39
CA LEU A 991 -3.18 -5.18 19.66
C LEU A 991 -4.04 -5.12 20.94
N SER A 992 -4.25 -6.25 21.63
CA SER A 992 -5.18 -6.37 22.74
C SER A 992 -4.53 -6.84 24.05
N ILE A 993 -5.28 -6.74 25.16
CA ILE A 993 -4.90 -7.37 26.44
C ILE A 993 -5.71 -8.66 26.58
N GLY A 994 -5.07 -9.80 26.36
CA GLY A 994 -5.69 -11.12 26.50
C GLY A 994 -6.12 -11.41 27.94
N THR A 995 -5.16 -11.43 28.88
CA THR A 995 -5.46 -11.67 30.31
C THR A 995 -4.99 -10.51 31.19
N ASN A 996 -5.91 -9.94 31.97
CA ASN A 996 -5.65 -8.78 32.83
C ASN A 996 -5.76 -9.16 34.31
N GLN A 997 -4.63 -9.24 35.04
CA GLN A 997 -4.59 -9.88 36.37
C GLN A 997 -3.83 -9.12 37.48
N PRO A 998 -4.46 -8.90 38.66
CA PRO A 998 -3.81 -8.26 39.81
C PRO A 998 -2.80 -9.18 40.48
N SER A 999 -1.69 -8.61 40.96
CA SER A 999 -0.61 -9.35 41.62
C SER A 999 -0.31 -8.80 43.04
N LEU A 1000 0.86 -9.16 43.59
CA LEU A 1000 1.21 -8.92 44.99
C LEU A 1000 1.45 -7.43 45.31
N TRP A 1001 0.81 -6.95 46.38
CA TRP A 1001 1.04 -5.60 46.90
C TRP A 1001 2.38 -5.49 47.65
N VAL A 1002 3.36 -4.79 47.06
CA VAL A 1002 4.67 -4.51 47.66
C VAL A 1002 4.62 -3.17 48.40
N THR A 1003 3.99 -3.18 49.58
CA THR A 1003 3.73 -1.96 50.37
C THR A 1003 4.98 -1.26 50.92
N ASP A 1004 6.15 -1.90 50.89
CA ASP A 1004 7.43 -1.20 51.13
C ASP A 1004 7.91 -0.55 49.83
N LEU A 1005 7.53 0.72 49.65
CA LEU A 1005 7.81 1.53 48.45
C LEU A 1005 9.31 1.75 48.17
N ASN A 1006 10.20 1.36 49.08
CA ASN A 1006 11.65 1.37 48.89
C ASN A 1006 12.13 0.21 47.98
N TYR A 1007 11.35 -0.86 47.84
CA TYR A 1007 11.55 -1.83 46.77
C TYR A 1007 11.14 -1.20 45.44
N LYS A 1008 11.98 -1.30 44.42
CA LYS A 1008 11.71 -0.97 43.02
C LYS A 1008 11.95 -2.20 42.16
N ILE A 1009 11.14 -2.40 41.11
CA ILE A 1009 11.50 -3.30 40.01
C ILE A 1009 12.73 -2.67 39.33
N ALA A 1010 13.74 -3.48 39.07
CA ALA A 1010 15.07 -3.02 38.65
C ALA A 1010 15.52 -3.61 37.31
N ALA A 1011 15.03 -4.80 36.97
CA ALA A 1011 15.18 -5.47 35.68
C ALA A 1011 14.09 -6.57 35.56
N ILE A 1012 13.92 -7.07 34.35
CA ILE A 1012 13.11 -8.22 33.92
C ILE A 1012 14.03 -9.10 33.05
N GLY A 1013 13.91 -10.42 33.16
CA GLY A 1013 14.75 -11.43 32.48
C GLY A 1013 14.43 -12.84 32.99
N ASP A 1014 14.60 -13.90 32.20
CA ASP A 1014 14.46 -15.32 32.60
C ASP A 1014 15.65 -15.79 33.49
N ILE A 1015 15.55 -15.67 34.81
CA ILE A 1015 16.71 -15.84 35.72
C ILE A 1015 16.91 -17.30 36.15
N ASN A 1016 15.97 -18.19 35.84
CA ASN A 1016 16.03 -19.62 36.14
C ASN A 1016 16.15 -20.52 34.90
N GLY A 1017 16.05 -19.95 33.69
CA GLY A 1017 16.19 -20.66 32.44
C GLY A 1017 14.95 -21.44 32.03
N ASP A 1018 13.75 -21.07 32.49
CA ASP A 1018 12.50 -21.81 32.20
C ASP A 1018 11.70 -21.29 31.00
N GLY A 1019 12.14 -20.19 30.37
CA GLY A 1019 11.48 -19.57 29.23
C GLY A 1019 10.55 -18.42 29.61
N THR A 1020 10.29 -18.19 30.90
CA THR A 1020 9.48 -17.07 31.38
C THR A 1020 10.33 -15.97 32.03
N ASP A 1021 10.01 -14.71 31.74
CA ASP A 1021 10.69 -13.54 32.30
C ASP A 1021 10.33 -13.33 33.78
N ASP A 1022 11.33 -13.23 34.65
CA ASP A 1022 11.16 -12.98 36.08
C ASP A 1022 11.14 -11.49 36.45
N VAL A 1023 10.75 -11.20 37.70
CA VAL A 1023 10.77 -9.83 38.24
C VAL A 1023 11.87 -9.63 39.28
N ILE A 1024 12.88 -8.81 38.93
CA ILE A 1024 14.00 -8.49 39.82
C ILE A 1024 13.73 -7.21 40.62
N TRP A 1025 13.62 -7.36 41.95
CA TRP A 1025 13.34 -6.27 42.88
C TRP A 1025 14.56 -5.81 43.68
N ARG A 1026 14.75 -4.49 43.77
CA ARG A 1026 15.85 -3.81 44.49
C ARG A 1026 15.30 -2.94 45.63
N ASN A 1027 15.67 -3.22 46.87
CA ASN A 1027 15.38 -2.29 47.98
C ASN A 1027 16.45 -1.20 48.08
N GLN A 1028 16.07 0.02 47.68
CA GLN A 1028 16.96 1.18 47.56
C GLN A 1028 17.58 1.66 48.89
N VAL A 1029 17.09 1.19 50.05
CA VAL A 1029 17.58 1.60 51.37
C VAL A 1029 18.39 0.50 52.07
N THR A 1030 17.90 -0.73 52.06
CA THR A 1030 18.48 -1.84 52.84
C THR A 1030 19.55 -2.63 52.11
N GLY A 1031 19.63 -2.50 50.78
CA GLY A 1031 20.57 -3.26 49.98
C GLY A 1031 20.05 -4.60 49.48
N VAL A 1032 18.87 -5.04 49.89
CA VAL A 1032 18.29 -6.33 49.46
C VAL A 1032 17.98 -6.37 47.96
N ASN A 1033 18.30 -7.50 47.33
CA ASN A 1033 17.81 -7.93 46.02
C ASN A 1033 16.84 -9.11 46.25
N TYR A 1034 15.70 -9.12 45.56
CA TYR A 1034 14.62 -10.07 45.76
C TYR A 1034 14.05 -10.48 44.40
N ILE A 1035 13.87 -11.78 44.16
CA ILE A 1035 13.38 -12.32 42.89
C ILE A 1035 11.95 -12.80 43.08
N TRP A 1036 11.11 -12.58 42.07
CA TRP A 1036 9.86 -13.31 41.87
C TRP A 1036 10.06 -14.20 40.66
N ILE A 1037 10.00 -15.52 40.87
CA ILE A 1037 9.97 -16.49 39.79
C ILE A 1037 8.57 -16.48 39.20
N MET A 1038 8.47 -16.32 37.89
CA MET A 1038 7.20 -16.35 37.15
C MET A 1038 6.92 -17.75 36.60
N GLN A 1039 5.66 -18.03 36.27
CA GLN A 1039 5.18 -19.22 35.54
C GLN A 1039 3.68 -19.03 35.26
N ASP A 1040 3.20 -19.34 34.05
CA ASP A 1040 1.77 -19.20 33.66
C ASP A 1040 1.16 -17.81 33.98
N GLY A 1041 1.97 -16.75 33.95
CA GLY A 1041 1.55 -15.39 34.33
C GLY A 1041 1.35 -15.15 35.83
N GLN A 1042 1.81 -16.07 36.67
CA GLN A 1042 1.70 -16.03 38.13
C GLN A 1042 3.07 -16.06 38.80
N ILE A 1043 3.15 -15.60 40.06
CA ILE A 1043 4.38 -15.70 40.85
C ILE A 1043 4.46 -17.12 41.44
N ALA A 1044 5.26 -17.99 40.84
CA ALA A 1044 5.50 -19.37 41.26
C ALA A 1044 6.26 -19.45 42.59
N ASP A 1045 7.44 -18.81 42.67
CA ASP A 1045 8.20 -18.66 43.93
C ASP A 1045 8.78 -17.23 44.10
N ARG A 1046 9.33 -16.93 45.28
CA ARG A 1046 9.92 -15.62 45.58
C ARG A 1046 10.86 -15.64 46.79
N TYR A 1047 12.09 -15.19 46.59
CA TYR A 1047 13.14 -15.24 47.61
C TYR A 1047 14.08 -14.03 47.58
N THR A 1048 14.81 -13.84 48.68
CA THR A 1048 15.93 -12.90 48.74
C THR A 1048 17.15 -13.54 48.10
N LEU A 1049 17.63 -12.99 46.98
CA LEU A 1049 18.86 -13.45 46.33
C LEU A 1049 20.08 -13.11 47.18
N ASN A 1050 20.30 -11.82 47.43
CA ASN A 1050 21.38 -11.32 48.29
C ASN A 1050 21.09 -9.91 48.82
N ALA A 1051 22.09 -9.29 49.45
CA ALA A 1051 22.06 -7.87 49.77
C ALA A 1051 23.40 -7.21 49.44
N ILE A 1052 23.35 -6.15 48.62
CA ILE A 1052 24.49 -5.37 48.14
C ILE A 1052 24.38 -3.93 48.67
N ASP A 1053 25.50 -3.25 48.85
CA ASP A 1053 25.48 -1.87 49.36
C ASP A 1053 24.82 -0.88 48.38
N ALA A 1054 24.48 0.31 48.89
CA ALA A 1054 23.73 1.32 48.14
C ALA A 1054 24.56 2.06 47.09
N ASP A 1055 25.88 1.86 47.01
CA ASP A 1055 26.69 2.38 45.92
C ASP A 1055 26.49 1.56 44.64
N TRP A 1056 25.86 0.37 44.72
CA TRP A 1056 25.54 -0.49 43.57
C TRP A 1056 24.05 -0.46 43.20
N THR A 1057 23.79 -0.22 41.92
CA THR A 1057 22.50 -0.44 41.26
C THR A 1057 22.56 -1.69 40.40
N ILE A 1058 21.44 -2.38 40.23
CA ILE A 1058 21.25 -3.29 39.09
C ILE A 1058 21.10 -2.40 37.85
N ALA A 1059 21.74 -2.80 36.75
CA ALA A 1059 21.78 -2.03 35.50
C ALA A 1059 20.82 -2.59 34.44
N GLY A 1060 20.63 -3.91 34.45
CA GLY A 1060 19.76 -4.69 33.57
C GLY A 1060 19.91 -6.18 33.89
N ALA A 1061 19.17 -7.00 33.13
CA ALA A 1061 19.37 -8.44 33.01
C ALA A 1061 19.51 -8.80 31.52
N GLY A 1062 20.12 -9.93 31.23
CA GLY A 1062 20.40 -10.43 29.87
C GLY A 1062 21.46 -11.53 29.91
N ASP A 1063 21.24 -12.66 29.24
CA ASP A 1063 22.18 -13.80 29.13
C ASP A 1063 23.55 -13.36 28.58
N LEU A 1064 24.62 -13.39 29.39
CA LEU A 1064 25.95 -12.93 28.94
C LEU A 1064 26.82 -14.03 28.36
N ASP A 1065 26.58 -15.30 28.70
CA ASP A 1065 27.47 -16.41 28.31
C ASP A 1065 26.86 -17.44 27.36
N GLY A 1066 25.57 -17.29 27.03
CA GLY A 1066 24.83 -18.06 26.04
C GLY A 1066 24.34 -19.40 26.59
N ASP A 1067 23.96 -19.44 27.87
CA ASP A 1067 23.45 -20.65 28.53
C ASP A 1067 21.92 -20.70 28.66
N GLY A 1068 21.22 -19.71 28.11
CA GLY A 1068 19.76 -19.62 28.10
C GLY A 1068 19.15 -19.05 29.39
N THR A 1069 19.99 -18.51 30.29
CA THR A 1069 19.60 -17.87 31.55
C THR A 1069 20.04 -16.41 31.59
N ASP A 1070 19.14 -15.50 31.96
CA ASP A 1070 19.42 -14.06 32.01
C ASP A 1070 20.28 -13.66 33.23
N ASP A 1071 21.43 -13.04 32.95
CA ASP A 1071 22.41 -12.65 33.97
C ASP A 1071 22.18 -11.25 34.54
N ILE A 1072 22.51 -11.05 35.81
CA ILE A 1072 22.28 -9.76 36.48
C ILE A 1072 23.54 -8.88 36.45
N ILE A 1073 23.49 -7.76 35.74
CA ILE A 1073 24.56 -6.77 35.74
C ILE A 1073 24.36 -5.71 36.82
N LEU A 1074 25.43 -5.40 37.54
CA LEU A 1074 25.48 -4.40 38.58
C LEU A 1074 26.50 -3.31 38.24
N ARG A 1075 26.11 -2.05 38.48
CA ARG A 1075 26.94 -0.86 38.26
C ARG A 1075 27.16 -0.11 39.56
N ASN A 1076 28.43 0.15 39.90
CA ASN A 1076 28.78 0.98 41.04
C ASN A 1076 28.77 2.48 40.64
N GLN A 1077 27.91 3.25 41.28
CA GLN A 1077 27.66 4.66 40.98
C GLN A 1077 28.72 5.62 41.57
N VAL A 1078 29.63 5.11 42.41
CA VAL A 1078 30.65 5.90 43.13
C VAL A 1078 32.06 5.71 42.56
N ASP A 1079 32.37 4.56 41.99
CA ASP A 1079 33.67 4.27 41.37
C ASP A 1079 33.61 3.76 39.91
N GLY A 1080 32.42 3.46 39.39
CA GLY A 1080 32.20 3.09 37.99
C GLY A 1080 32.52 1.64 37.64
N ARG A 1081 32.83 0.78 38.61
CA ARG A 1081 32.96 -0.68 38.39
C ARG A 1081 31.66 -1.29 37.90
N ASN A 1082 31.77 -2.30 37.05
CA ASN A 1082 30.64 -3.11 36.60
C ASN A 1082 30.93 -4.59 36.89
N TRP A 1083 29.93 -5.28 37.42
CA TRP A 1083 30.03 -6.63 37.97
C TRP A 1083 28.87 -7.45 37.40
N ALA A 1084 29.09 -8.72 37.10
CA ALA A 1084 28.03 -9.65 36.71
C ALA A 1084 27.78 -10.66 37.84
N TYR A 1085 26.52 -11.03 38.01
CA TYR A 1085 26.14 -12.31 38.58
C TYR A 1085 25.70 -13.19 37.41
N LEU A 1086 26.52 -14.20 37.10
CA LEU A 1086 26.08 -15.26 36.20
C LEU A 1086 25.07 -16.11 36.97
N MET A 1087 23.93 -16.42 36.35
CA MET A 1087 22.79 -17.05 36.99
C MET A 1087 22.66 -18.53 36.58
N GLU A 1088 21.92 -19.32 37.37
CA GLU A 1088 21.62 -20.74 37.15
C GLU A 1088 20.52 -21.13 38.16
N ASP A 1089 19.41 -21.73 37.74
CA ASP A 1089 18.28 -22.10 38.61
C ASP A 1089 17.79 -20.94 39.53
N GLY A 1090 17.81 -19.70 39.05
CA GLY A 1090 17.44 -18.50 39.83
C GLY A 1090 18.49 -18.07 40.87
N GLN A 1091 19.62 -18.77 40.98
CA GLN A 1091 20.69 -18.52 41.94
C GLN A 1091 21.94 -17.95 41.28
N ILE A 1092 22.81 -17.30 42.07
CA ILE A 1092 24.10 -16.81 41.58
C ILE A 1092 25.06 -18.00 41.44
N LYS A 1093 25.26 -18.46 40.20
CA LYS A 1093 26.27 -19.44 39.76
C LYS A 1093 27.68 -18.91 40.01
N THR A 1094 27.98 -17.76 39.42
CA THR A 1094 29.30 -17.11 39.44
C THR A 1094 29.17 -15.59 39.61
N SER A 1095 30.21 -14.93 40.13
CA SER A 1095 30.15 -13.49 40.45
C SER A 1095 31.51 -12.82 40.24
N GLU A 1096 31.67 -12.07 39.14
CA GLU A 1096 32.96 -11.45 38.77
C GLU A 1096 32.85 -10.01 38.24
N LEU A 1097 33.99 -9.31 38.27
CA LEU A 1097 34.15 -7.96 37.76
C LEU A 1097 34.36 -7.96 36.24
N ILE A 1098 33.41 -7.43 35.48
CA ILE A 1098 33.56 -7.24 34.02
C ILE A 1098 34.65 -6.18 33.76
N ASN A 1099 34.43 -4.95 34.21
CA ASN A 1099 35.27 -3.81 33.85
C ASN A 1099 35.10 -2.61 34.81
N THR A 1100 35.63 -1.44 34.42
CA THR A 1100 35.39 -0.16 35.09
C THR A 1100 35.23 0.94 34.05
N VAL A 1101 34.06 1.58 34.02
CA VAL A 1101 33.71 2.65 33.09
C VAL A 1101 33.34 3.90 33.89
N GLY A 1102 33.95 5.04 33.56
CA GLY A 1102 33.86 6.27 34.36
C GLY A 1102 32.43 6.74 34.63
N MET A 1103 32.21 7.35 35.79
CA MET A 1103 30.88 7.68 36.37
C MET A 1103 29.94 8.52 35.49
N GLY A 1104 30.43 9.19 34.44
CA GLY A 1104 29.57 9.92 33.49
C GLY A 1104 28.87 9.04 32.47
N TRP A 1105 29.14 7.73 32.47
CA TRP A 1105 28.50 6.73 31.62
C TRP A 1105 27.54 5.86 32.41
N GLN A 1106 26.50 5.37 31.76
CA GLN A 1106 25.59 4.33 32.25
C GLN A 1106 25.41 3.25 31.18
N ILE A 1107 25.08 2.03 31.60
CA ILE A 1107 24.46 1.05 30.71
C ILE A 1107 23.05 1.59 30.48
N ALA A 1108 22.70 1.83 29.22
CA ALA A 1108 21.42 2.37 28.82
C ALA A 1108 20.46 1.27 28.38
N ASP A 1109 21.01 0.18 27.84
CA ASP A 1109 20.31 -0.96 27.27
C ASP A 1109 21.22 -2.20 27.22
N MET A 1110 20.60 -3.37 27.10
CA MET A 1110 21.22 -4.68 26.97
C MET A 1110 20.41 -5.51 25.95
N GLY A 1111 21.11 -6.11 24.99
CA GLY A 1111 20.55 -6.94 23.93
C GLY A 1111 21.69 -7.47 23.05
N ASP A 1112 21.48 -8.55 22.32
CA ASP A 1112 22.49 -9.13 21.43
C ASP A 1112 22.60 -8.29 20.14
N TYR A 1113 23.64 -7.47 20.02
CA TYR A 1113 23.78 -6.59 18.86
C TYR A 1113 24.53 -7.25 17.69
N ASP A 1114 25.08 -8.48 17.82
CA ASP A 1114 25.82 -9.18 16.75
C ASP A 1114 25.40 -10.63 16.43
N GLY A 1115 24.29 -11.09 17.01
CA GLY A 1115 23.60 -12.33 16.68
C GLY A 1115 24.37 -13.58 17.11
N ASP A 1116 25.06 -13.53 18.25
CA ASP A 1116 25.88 -14.62 18.77
C ASP A 1116 25.30 -15.35 20.00
N GLY A 1117 24.07 -15.00 20.37
CA GLY A 1117 23.27 -15.58 21.45
C GLY A 1117 23.53 -14.95 22.82
N LYS A 1118 24.08 -13.72 22.87
CA LYS A 1118 24.57 -13.10 24.11
C LYS A 1118 24.30 -11.61 24.19
N ALA A 1119 23.87 -11.17 25.37
CA ALA A 1119 23.56 -9.79 25.69
C ALA A 1119 24.81 -8.88 25.68
N ASP A 1120 24.81 -7.91 24.77
CA ASP A 1120 25.79 -6.85 24.69
C ASP A 1120 25.42 -5.64 25.53
N LEU A 1121 26.36 -4.68 25.67
CA LEU A 1121 26.18 -3.50 26.51
C LEU A 1121 26.18 -2.20 25.70
N LEU A 1122 25.04 -1.53 25.64
CA LEU A 1122 24.97 -0.14 25.16
C LEU A 1122 25.30 0.84 26.29
N TRP A 1123 26.41 1.55 26.12
CA TRP A 1123 26.88 2.59 27.03
C TRP A 1123 26.47 3.98 26.56
N ARG A 1124 25.74 4.74 27.38
CA ARG A 1124 25.38 6.13 27.13
C ARG A 1124 26.04 7.09 28.12
N ASN A 1125 26.45 8.26 27.63
CA ASN A 1125 26.90 9.40 28.43
C ASN A 1125 26.07 10.62 28.08
N GLU A 1126 24.99 10.85 28.83
CA GLU A 1126 24.03 11.94 28.60
C GLU A 1126 24.70 13.32 28.55
N SER A 1127 25.63 13.59 29.47
CA SER A 1127 26.32 14.89 29.58
C SER A 1127 27.16 15.26 28.35
N THR A 1128 27.53 14.29 27.52
CA THR A 1128 28.23 14.49 26.25
C THR A 1128 27.48 13.96 25.04
N ALA A 1129 26.27 13.45 25.25
CA ALA A 1129 25.39 12.74 24.30
C ALA A 1129 26.13 11.71 23.42
N ARG A 1130 26.99 10.89 24.05
CA ARG A 1130 27.76 9.83 23.37
C ARG A 1130 27.23 8.45 23.68
N ASN A 1131 27.27 7.59 22.67
CA ASN A 1131 26.85 6.19 22.72
C ASN A 1131 28.02 5.28 22.30
N ILE A 1132 28.24 4.17 23.00
CA ILE A 1132 29.28 3.17 22.75
C ILE A 1132 28.66 1.79 22.91
N VAL A 1133 28.86 0.88 21.95
CA VAL A 1133 28.51 -0.54 22.11
C VAL A 1133 29.75 -1.29 22.56
N HIS A 1134 29.60 -2.21 23.51
CA HIS A 1134 30.59 -3.26 23.79
C HIS A 1134 29.95 -4.60 23.45
N LEU A 1135 30.52 -5.30 22.47
CA LEU A 1135 30.12 -6.68 22.21
C LEU A 1135 30.76 -7.58 23.27
N MET A 1136 30.03 -8.55 23.80
CA MET A 1136 30.40 -9.41 24.90
C MET A 1136 30.77 -10.82 24.40
N ASP A 1137 31.31 -11.64 25.29
CA ASP A 1137 31.55 -13.08 25.11
C ASP A 1137 31.79 -13.61 26.53
N GLY A 1138 30.70 -14.01 27.19
CA GLY A 1138 30.64 -14.10 28.64
C GLY A 1138 31.02 -12.76 29.28
N LEU A 1139 31.83 -12.83 30.33
CA LEU A 1139 32.29 -11.65 31.06
C LEU A 1139 33.45 -10.89 30.37
N THR A 1140 33.77 -11.23 29.13
CA THR A 1140 34.83 -10.58 28.34
C THR A 1140 34.26 -9.67 27.26
N ILE A 1141 35.02 -8.66 26.83
CA ILE A 1141 34.58 -7.72 25.79
C ILE A 1141 35.25 -8.11 24.47
N LYS A 1142 34.43 -8.61 23.54
CA LYS A 1142 34.75 -9.11 22.20
C LYS A 1142 35.16 -7.96 21.26
N ASP A 1143 34.34 -6.92 21.13
CA ASP A 1143 34.67 -5.69 20.37
C ASP A 1143 34.01 -4.42 20.96
N LYS A 1144 34.32 -3.23 20.40
CA LYS A 1144 33.80 -1.92 20.86
C LYS A 1144 33.53 -0.95 19.72
N GLY A 1145 32.30 -0.44 19.65
CA GLY A 1145 31.83 0.57 18.69
C GLY A 1145 31.57 1.93 19.29
N VAL A 1146 31.60 2.98 18.46
CA VAL A 1146 31.07 4.30 18.79
C VAL A 1146 29.92 4.59 17.85
N LEU A 1147 28.70 4.59 18.36
CA LEU A 1147 27.52 4.94 17.55
C LEU A 1147 27.45 6.46 17.35
N ARG A 1148 26.54 6.89 16.46
CA ARG A 1148 26.34 8.32 16.19
C ARG A 1148 25.97 9.05 17.50
N PRO A 1149 26.56 10.23 17.79
CA PRO A 1149 26.08 11.05 18.90
C PRO A 1149 24.64 11.48 18.64
N THR A 1150 23.77 11.28 19.62
CA THR A 1150 22.51 12.02 19.69
C THR A 1150 22.80 13.43 20.23
N ASP A 1151 21.79 14.27 20.39
CA ASP A 1151 21.86 15.35 21.38
C ASP A 1151 21.29 14.87 22.74
N ASN A 1152 21.22 15.75 23.74
CA ASN A 1152 20.77 15.43 25.10
C ASN A 1152 19.24 15.51 25.30
N THR A 1153 18.47 15.72 24.23
CA THR A 1153 16.99 15.61 24.23
C THR A 1153 16.51 14.22 23.84
N TRP A 1154 17.43 13.34 23.41
CA TRP A 1154 17.11 11.98 23.04
C TRP A 1154 17.18 11.03 24.24
N GLN A 1155 16.19 10.15 24.32
CA GLN A 1155 16.14 8.99 25.19
C GLN A 1155 16.02 7.73 24.33
N LEU A 1156 16.39 6.58 24.89
CA LEU A 1156 16.12 5.28 24.31
C LEU A 1156 14.79 4.74 24.87
N ALA A 1157 14.13 3.84 24.15
CA ALA A 1157 13.14 2.93 24.70
C ALA A 1157 13.71 2.09 25.87
N LYS A 1158 12.83 1.39 26.57
CA LYS A 1158 13.12 0.54 27.74
C LYS A 1158 12.14 -0.61 27.84
#